data_AF-A0A533B7V3-F1
#
_entry.id   AF-A0A533B7V3-F1
#
_cell.length_a   1.000
_cell.length_b   1.000
_cell.length_c   1.000
_cell.angle_alpha   90.00
_cell.angle_beta   90.00
_cell.angle_gamma   90.00
#
_symmetry.space_group_name_H-M   'P 1'
#
loop_
_entity.id
_entity.type
_entity.pdbx_description
1 polymer ?
#
loop_
_entity_poly.entity_id
_entity_poly.type
_entity_poly.pdbx_seq_one_letter_code
_entity_poly.pdbx_strand_id
1 'polypeptide(L)'
;MIAALLEFSLRQRILVLGLACLLSVAGVFAFQSIPIDAYPDVTNIQVQVLTDAPGLSPVEVERFITYPLELQMTGLPGLAEIRSLSKFALSQITVVFNDDVNIYFARQLVLERMMAAKERLPEGLNPMIAPVSTGLGEVYQYYVEGPSTGLGSTELAEVRAGPGTRLEDRAAIEAELTDQRTLQDWVLRPLLKSVPGVIDVNGMGGFVKQYQVLVDPAKLRKFDLTLHDIFDAVAKNNANAGGNVLERHAERAIVRGLGLIKSVSDIETIIVKEVGGTPVFVRDVAEVRIGHAVRHGAVVLNGEREVVAGTVLMIRGGNARQVVEAVKAKVDDLQQSNILPPGTKLLPYYDRIELVTAAIDTVRYALIEGIVLVVFVFFFFLGHVRSAIVVTASLIVTPLITFIVMQRLGISANLMTLGGLAIAIGEIADGSLVVVENVYRHLAQNNVGLGKGKLDVILRATKEVGRPILFGILIISVVFLPLMTLHGMEGKMFAPLAYTLVIALLASVVVTLTLSPVLASMLLRGDHPAETRLTRWMKQRYLPVLRWTLHHRGLVLTVSTTIVLCSLALVPFVGREFIPLLEEGALTPQVVRLPSVSLPESIEMEKQTHKAMLEFPEVRMAVSKIGRPDIAFGPEEPNESDPIVTLFPRSSWKTAQTQTSLTDAIRQKLAEIPGISVLMSQPIQERLDELISGIRTECAIKLFGEDLDVLHDKAEEIAALMQQINGVKDVKVEQIAGQPYLTVDIDRQKIARFGINVADVQEIITTAIGGKAATHVYEGERRFQLILRFPEPYRNSVGSVSEIRVKSASGALIPMSDLATIEMREGPLRISREQVKRRIYIGFNVVGRDIGGVVDEGRRKLVAQIYLPEGYHVTWGGAFENMERANARLLIVVPITLGLVFFLLFWAFHSLRYATLIILNLPFALIGGIVALWLSGQYLSVPASIGFIELFGLAVGNGIVLISYINQLRHEGKQTDEAIVTGCSLRLRPVVMTMMTTLLGLLPLALAQGIGAEVQRPLATVVIGGLFTSTALTLVVLPALYRRLAEKEAGKEYAPEWV
;
A
#
# COMPACT_ATOMS: atom_id res chain seq x y z
N MET A 1 -22.97 -35.56 19.48
CA MET A 1 -22.59 -34.28 20.16
C MET A 1 -23.60 -33.13 20.00
N ILE A 2 -24.05 -32.78 18.78
CA ILE A 2 -24.97 -31.64 18.50
C ILE A 2 -26.27 -31.73 19.32
N ALA A 3 -26.85 -32.92 19.42
CA ALA A 3 -28.07 -33.16 20.19
C ALA A 3 -27.95 -32.76 21.67
N ALA A 4 -26.79 -33.02 22.30
CA ALA A 4 -26.53 -32.68 23.69
C ALA A 4 -26.38 -31.17 23.89
N LEU A 5 -25.74 -30.47 22.94
CA LEU A 5 -25.63 -29.01 22.95
C LEU A 5 -27.01 -28.35 22.86
N LEU A 6 -27.86 -28.84 21.94
CA LEU A 6 -29.24 -28.34 21.78
C LEU A 6 -30.08 -28.54 23.06
N GLU A 7 -29.98 -29.72 23.68
CA GLU A 7 -30.68 -30.02 24.93
C GLU A 7 -30.20 -29.14 26.08
N PHE A 8 -28.89 -28.92 26.19
CA PHE A 8 -28.30 -28.03 27.19
C PHE A 8 -28.78 -26.59 26.99
N SER A 9 -28.71 -26.05 25.77
CA SER A 9 -29.12 -24.68 25.46
C SER A 9 -30.61 -24.43 25.77
N LEU A 10 -31.49 -25.38 25.43
CA LEU A 10 -32.92 -25.26 25.72
C LEU A 10 -33.25 -25.39 27.22
N ARG A 11 -32.52 -26.23 27.97
CA ARG A 11 -32.70 -26.35 29.43
C ARG A 11 -32.21 -25.09 30.17
N GLN A 12 -31.06 -24.53 29.76
CA GLN A 12 -30.40 -23.39 30.41
C GLN A 12 -30.65 -22.06 29.67
N ARG A 13 -31.89 -21.81 29.24
CA ARG A 13 -32.28 -20.63 28.43
C ARG A 13 -31.81 -19.27 28.98
N ILE A 14 -31.85 -19.07 30.30
CA ILE A 14 -31.44 -17.81 30.94
C ILE A 14 -29.92 -17.62 30.84
N LEU A 15 -29.16 -18.70 31.03
CA LEU A 15 -27.70 -18.69 30.90
C LEU A 15 -27.28 -18.34 29.46
N VAL A 16 -27.92 -18.94 28.46
CA VAL A 16 -27.62 -18.66 27.04
C VAL A 16 -27.91 -17.21 26.69
N LEU A 17 -29.01 -16.64 27.16
CA LEU A 17 -29.32 -15.21 26.96
C LEU A 17 -28.32 -14.30 27.69
N GLY A 18 -27.96 -14.62 28.93
CA GLY A 18 -26.96 -13.89 29.70
C GLY A 18 -25.60 -13.89 29.00
N LEU A 19 -25.17 -15.06 28.49
CA LEU A 19 -23.94 -15.20 27.75
C LEU A 19 -23.97 -14.44 26.42
N ALA A 20 -25.07 -14.50 25.67
CA ALA A 20 -25.23 -13.74 24.43
C ALA A 20 -25.16 -12.23 24.68
N CYS A 21 -25.77 -11.73 25.77
CA CYS A 21 -25.69 -10.32 26.17
C CYS A 21 -24.26 -9.92 26.55
N LEU A 22 -23.59 -10.74 27.37
CA LEU A 22 -22.19 -10.52 27.76
C LEU A 22 -21.25 -10.50 26.54
N LEU A 23 -21.42 -11.45 25.61
CA LEU A 23 -20.66 -11.49 24.36
C LEU A 23 -20.98 -10.29 23.46
N SER A 24 -22.23 -9.82 23.44
CA SER A 24 -22.60 -8.62 22.68
C SER A 24 -21.91 -7.38 23.24
N VAL A 25 -21.91 -7.20 24.57
CA VAL A 25 -21.22 -6.09 25.24
C VAL A 25 -19.70 -6.18 25.02
N ALA A 26 -19.11 -7.36 25.21
CA ALA A 26 -17.68 -7.58 24.94
C ALA A 26 -17.33 -7.33 23.46
N GLY A 27 -18.21 -7.69 22.53
CA GLY A 27 -18.05 -7.44 21.11
C GLY A 27 -18.12 -5.98 20.73
N VAL A 28 -18.95 -5.18 21.40
CA VAL A 28 -18.96 -3.71 21.23
C VAL A 28 -17.64 -3.11 21.70
N PHE A 29 -17.11 -3.55 22.85
CA PHE A 29 -15.79 -3.11 23.31
C PHE A 29 -14.67 -3.54 22.35
N ALA A 30 -14.72 -4.77 21.83
CA ALA A 30 -13.77 -5.27 20.85
C ALA A 30 -13.81 -4.45 19.55
N PHE A 31 -15.01 -4.13 19.04
CA PHE A 31 -15.19 -3.29 17.86
C PHE A 31 -14.60 -1.88 18.04
N GLN A 32 -14.70 -1.30 19.24
CA GLN A 32 -14.16 0.03 19.53
C GLN A 32 -12.63 0.05 19.70
N SER A 33 -12.00 -1.07 20.04
CA SER A 33 -10.59 -1.16 20.39
C SER A 33 -9.72 -1.83 19.32
N ILE A 34 -10.33 -2.43 18.30
CA ILE A 34 -9.61 -3.07 17.19
C ILE A 34 -8.81 -2.02 16.40
N PRO A 35 -7.57 -2.33 15.96
CA PRO A 35 -6.83 -1.43 15.08
C PRO A 35 -7.55 -1.21 13.76
N ILE A 36 -7.49 0.00 13.25
CA ILE A 36 -8.26 0.43 12.07
C ILE A 36 -7.30 0.94 10.98
N ASP A 37 -7.51 0.48 9.75
CA ASP A 37 -6.73 0.91 8.58
C ASP A 37 -7.56 0.85 7.30
N ALA A 38 -7.19 1.61 6.27
CA ALA A 38 -7.82 1.50 4.94
C ALA A 38 -7.39 0.21 4.23
N TYR A 39 -6.09 -0.10 4.30
CA TYR A 39 -5.46 -1.24 3.65
C TYR A 39 -4.79 -2.17 4.66
N PRO A 40 -4.78 -3.49 4.41
CA PRO A 40 -3.78 -4.35 5.03
C PRO A 40 -2.38 -3.90 4.57
N ASP A 41 -1.37 -4.01 5.45
CA ASP A 41 0.01 -3.75 5.07
C ASP A 41 0.53 -4.87 4.17
N VAL A 42 0.52 -4.62 2.86
CA VAL A 42 1.00 -5.57 1.85
C VAL A 42 2.49 -5.39 1.54
N THR A 43 3.19 -4.49 2.23
CA THR A 43 4.62 -4.22 2.01
C THR A 43 5.46 -5.47 2.32
N ASN A 44 6.41 -5.78 1.44
CA ASN A 44 7.37 -6.87 1.64
C ASN A 44 8.20 -6.65 2.92
N ILE A 45 8.77 -7.73 3.46
CA ILE A 45 9.76 -7.62 4.54
C ILE A 45 11.05 -7.13 3.89
N GLN A 46 11.44 -5.90 4.14
CA GLN A 46 12.65 -5.34 3.54
C GLN A 46 13.46 -4.50 4.51
N VAL A 47 14.77 -4.49 4.30
CA VAL A 47 15.73 -3.67 5.04
C VAL A 47 16.48 -2.83 4.03
N GLN A 48 16.40 -1.51 4.20
CA GLN A 48 17.14 -0.57 3.36
C GLN A 48 18.43 -0.16 4.05
N VAL A 49 19.53 -0.19 3.31
CA VAL A 49 20.85 0.29 3.71
C VAL A 49 21.19 1.50 2.85
N LEU A 50 21.44 2.62 3.51
CA LEU A 50 21.72 3.92 2.92
C LEU A 50 23.16 4.29 3.24
N THR A 51 23.92 4.75 2.26
CA THR A 51 25.30 5.22 2.47
C THR A 51 25.47 6.56 1.77
N ASP A 52 25.65 7.61 2.56
CA ASP A 52 25.99 8.94 2.04
C ASP A 52 27.44 8.94 1.55
N ALA A 53 27.65 9.40 0.33
CA ALA A 53 28.92 9.33 -0.38
C ALA A 53 29.29 10.70 -0.99
N PRO A 54 29.37 11.77 -0.18
CA PRO A 54 29.43 13.14 -0.66
C PRO A 54 30.55 13.34 -1.69
N GLY A 55 30.17 13.84 -2.87
CA GLY A 55 31.10 14.15 -3.96
C GLY A 55 31.46 12.99 -4.90
N LEU A 56 31.01 11.76 -4.64
CA LEU A 56 31.24 10.63 -5.55
C LEU A 56 30.20 10.57 -6.67
N SER A 57 30.67 10.22 -7.88
CA SER A 57 29.81 9.96 -9.05
C SER A 57 29.06 8.63 -8.91
N PRO A 58 27.92 8.42 -9.62
CA PRO A 58 27.17 7.16 -9.59
C PRO A 58 28.02 5.92 -9.90
N VAL A 59 28.99 6.02 -10.81
CA VAL A 59 29.90 4.92 -11.18
C VAL A 59 30.84 4.57 -10.03
N GLU A 60 31.38 5.59 -9.35
CA GLU A 60 32.27 5.39 -8.18
C GLU A 60 31.48 4.85 -7.00
N VAL A 61 30.27 5.36 -6.77
CA VAL A 61 29.35 4.87 -5.74
C VAL A 61 29.02 3.40 -5.99
N GLU A 62 28.65 3.02 -7.23
CA GLU A 62 28.40 1.63 -7.60
C GLU A 62 29.60 0.75 -7.26
N ARG A 63 30.79 1.14 -7.74
CA ARG A 63 31.98 0.29 -7.68
C ARG A 63 32.59 0.20 -6.29
N PHE A 64 32.65 1.30 -5.55
CA PHE A 64 33.34 1.37 -4.26
C PHE A 64 32.44 1.09 -3.06
N ILE A 65 31.11 1.24 -3.22
CA ILE A 65 30.16 1.15 -2.11
C ILE A 65 29.09 0.10 -2.39
N THR A 66 28.29 0.31 -3.44
CA THR A 66 27.08 -0.47 -3.67
C THR A 66 27.38 -1.93 -3.97
N TYR A 67 28.29 -2.21 -4.91
CA TYR A 67 28.65 -3.57 -5.31
C TYR A 67 29.31 -4.40 -4.19
N PRO A 68 30.31 -3.89 -3.44
CA PRO A 68 30.85 -4.60 -2.29
C PRO A 68 29.80 -4.92 -1.21
N LEU A 69 28.86 -4.00 -0.95
CA LEU A 69 27.78 -4.21 0.00
C LEU A 69 26.78 -5.27 -0.51
N GLU A 70 26.32 -5.18 -1.76
CA GLU A 70 25.44 -6.19 -2.40
C GLU A 70 26.02 -7.60 -2.29
N LEU A 71 27.31 -7.74 -2.60
CA LEU A 71 27.98 -9.03 -2.58
C LEU A 71 28.01 -9.63 -1.17
N GLN A 72 28.14 -8.79 -0.13
CA GLN A 72 28.06 -9.25 1.27
C GLN A 72 26.63 -9.60 1.71
N MET A 73 25.61 -8.98 1.11
CA MET A 73 24.20 -9.30 1.38
C MET A 73 23.73 -10.56 0.64
N THR A 74 24.48 -11.03 -0.35
CA THR A 74 24.14 -12.22 -1.12
C THR A 74 24.22 -13.47 -0.24
N GLY A 75 23.22 -14.36 -0.32
CA GLY A 75 23.16 -15.60 0.44
C GLY A 75 22.62 -15.46 1.87
N LEU A 76 22.02 -14.31 2.21
CA LEU A 76 21.28 -14.17 3.47
C LEU A 76 20.12 -15.18 3.56
N PRO A 77 19.91 -15.84 4.72
CA PRO A 77 18.77 -16.73 4.92
C PRO A 77 17.43 -16.01 4.70
N GLY A 78 16.54 -16.61 3.91
CA GLY A 78 15.23 -16.04 3.60
C GLY A 78 15.27 -14.83 2.66
N LEU A 79 16.40 -14.55 2.01
CA LEU A 79 16.52 -13.52 0.98
C LEU A 79 15.66 -13.87 -0.26
N ALA A 80 14.77 -12.97 -0.63
CA ALA A 80 13.95 -13.07 -1.83
C ALA A 80 14.58 -12.30 -3.01
N GLU A 81 15.03 -11.06 -2.76
CA GLU A 81 15.56 -10.17 -3.79
C GLU A 81 16.51 -9.13 -3.18
N ILE A 82 17.51 -8.70 -3.97
CA ILE A 82 18.34 -7.52 -3.65
C ILE A 82 18.18 -6.54 -4.79
N ARG A 83 17.82 -5.30 -4.44
CA ARG A 83 17.77 -4.16 -5.36
C ARG A 83 18.75 -3.11 -4.88
N SER A 84 19.35 -2.38 -5.79
CA SER A 84 20.18 -1.24 -5.42
C SER A 84 20.11 -0.13 -6.45
N LEU A 85 20.47 1.04 -5.98
CA LEU A 85 20.48 2.25 -6.75
C LEU A 85 21.68 3.10 -6.30
N SER A 86 22.53 3.41 -7.26
CA SER A 86 23.70 4.27 -7.10
C SER A 86 23.42 5.59 -7.80
N LYS A 87 23.40 6.68 -7.04
CA LYS A 87 23.18 8.05 -7.51
C LYS A 87 24.33 8.95 -7.08
N PHE A 88 24.31 10.19 -7.54
CA PHE A 88 25.29 11.18 -7.10
C PHE A 88 25.23 11.31 -5.57
N ALA A 89 26.37 11.08 -4.93
CA ALA A 89 26.54 11.12 -3.49
C ALA A 89 25.67 10.16 -2.65
N LEU A 90 25.04 9.14 -3.23
CA LEU A 90 24.14 8.24 -2.49
C LEU A 90 24.17 6.80 -3.03
N SER A 91 24.38 5.84 -2.14
CA SER A 91 24.09 4.41 -2.37
C SER A 91 22.88 3.99 -1.56
N GLN A 92 21.87 3.43 -2.22
CA GLN A 92 20.72 2.79 -1.58
C GLN A 92 20.67 1.31 -1.97
N ILE A 93 20.59 0.42 -0.98
CA ILE A 93 20.44 -1.01 -1.17
C ILE A 93 19.19 -1.46 -0.43
N THR A 94 18.27 -2.11 -1.12
CA THR A 94 17.04 -2.67 -0.56
C THR A 94 17.15 -4.19 -0.58
N VAL A 95 17.26 -4.80 0.60
CA VAL A 95 17.31 -6.24 0.81
C VAL A 95 15.90 -6.72 1.16
N VAL A 96 15.29 -7.51 0.28
CA VAL A 96 13.92 -8.04 0.42
C VAL A 96 13.98 -9.49 0.88
N PHE A 97 13.20 -9.83 1.89
CA PHE A 97 13.09 -11.15 2.48
C PHE A 97 11.70 -11.76 2.22
N ASN A 98 11.62 -13.09 2.36
CA ASN A 98 10.36 -13.82 2.36
C ASN A 98 9.44 -13.34 3.51
N ASP A 99 8.13 -13.48 3.32
CA ASP A 99 7.11 -12.92 4.22
C ASP A 99 7.09 -13.54 5.63
N ASP A 100 7.64 -14.74 5.80
CA ASP A 100 7.74 -15.46 7.08
C ASP A 100 8.90 -14.96 7.97
N VAL A 101 9.79 -14.15 7.42
CA VAL A 101 10.97 -13.65 8.13
C VAL A 101 10.59 -12.47 9.04
N ASN A 102 10.97 -12.58 10.32
CA ASN A 102 10.81 -11.47 11.25
C ASN A 102 11.69 -10.27 10.84
N ILE A 103 11.11 -9.08 10.75
CA ILE A 103 11.81 -7.86 10.33
C ILE A 103 13.03 -7.52 11.21
N TYR A 104 12.98 -7.75 12.52
CA TYR A 104 14.11 -7.48 13.41
C TYR A 104 15.24 -8.49 13.23
N PHE A 105 14.90 -9.76 12.93
CA PHE A 105 15.88 -10.77 12.55
C PHE A 105 16.55 -10.42 11.22
N ALA A 106 15.77 -10.05 10.20
CA ALA A 106 16.29 -9.55 8.93
C ALA A 106 17.23 -8.35 9.11
N ARG A 107 16.86 -7.38 9.96
CA ARG A 107 17.71 -6.24 10.29
C ARG A 107 19.00 -6.64 10.99
N GLN A 108 18.96 -7.60 11.90
CA GLN A 108 20.15 -8.10 12.58
C GLN A 108 21.11 -8.76 11.59
N LEU A 109 20.60 -9.60 10.68
CA LEU A 109 21.38 -10.24 9.62
C LEU A 109 22.02 -9.21 8.69
N VAL A 110 21.26 -8.21 8.25
CA VAL A 110 21.79 -7.13 7.41
C VAL A 110 22.83 -6.30 8.15
N LEU A 111 22.61 -6.00 9.43
CA LEU A 111 23.58 -5.27 10.25
C LEU A 111 24.90 -6.04 10.39
N GLU A 112 24.85 -7.36 10.59
CA GLU A 112 26.03 -8.22 10.66
C GLU A 112 26.84 -8.17 9.35
N ARG A 113 26.18 -8.34 8.20
CA ARG A 113 26.82 -8.26 6.87
C ARG A 113 27.34 -6.87 6.55
N MET A 114 26.62 -5.83 6.96
CA MET A 114 27.04 -4.44 6.78
C MET A 114 28.29 -4.12 7.60
N MET A 115 28.39 -4.60 8.84
CA MET A 115 29.60 -4.43 9.66
C MET A 115 30.81 -5.15 9.04
N ALA A 116 30.62 -6.38 8.53
CA ALA A 116 31.67 -7.09 7.82
C ALA A 116 32.08 -6.41 6.50
N ALA A 117 31.14 -5.77 5.80
CA ALA A 117 31.42 -5.03 4.58
C ALA A 117 32.13 -3.69 4.84
N LYS A 118 31.97 -3.09 6.02
CA LYS A 118 32.52 -1.78 6.38
C LYS A 118 34.03 -1.71 6.22
N GLU A 119 34.75 -2.80 6.50
CA GLU A 119 36.22 -2.88 6.32
C GLU A 119 36.67 -2.74 4.86
N ARG A 120 35.77 -2.95 3.90
CA ARG A 120 36.04 -2.85 2.45
C ARG A 120 35.61 -1.52 1.86
N LEU A 121 34.91 -0.68 2.62
CA LEU A 121 34.46 0.63 2.18
C LEU A 121 35.59 1.67 2.34
N PRO A 122 35.61 2.72 1.49
CA PRO A 122 36.49 3.87 1.71
C PRO A 122 36.35 4.48 3.11
N GLU A 123 37.44 5.00 3.66
CA GLU A 123 37.46 5.61 5.00
C GLU A 123 36.47 6.79 5.11
N GLY A 124 35.83 6.91 6.27
CA GLY A 124 34.88 8.00 6.55
C GLY A 124 33.42 7.73 6.09
N LEU A 125 33.18 6.70 5.29
CA LEU A 125 31.83 6.31 4.87
C LEU A 125 31.17 5.40 5.91
N ASN A 126 29.94 5.72 6.30
CA ASN A 126 29.19 4.95 7.29
C ASN A 126 27.83 4.53 6.72
N PRO A 127 27.67 3.26 6.33
CA PRO A 127 26.36 2.75 5.93
C PRO A 127 25.42 2.73 7.16
N MET A 128 24.17 3.13 6.94
CA MET A 128 23.12 3.18 7.95
C MET A 128 21.89 2.40 7.49
N ILE A 129 21.16 1.81 8.44
CA ILE A 129 19.93 1.10 8.14
C ILE A 129 18.75 2.07 8.28
N ALA A 130 17.90 2.15 7.26
CA ALA A 130 16.68 2.96 7.30
C ALA A 130 15.74 2.52 8.44
N PRO A 131 14.90 3.42 8.96
CA PRO A 131 13.87 3.10 9.95
C PRO A 131 12.88 1.99 9.54
N VAL A 132 12.30 1.34 10.55
CA VAL A 132 11.34 0.23 10.35
C VAL A 132 9.95 0.79 10.05
N SER A 133 9.76 1.21 8.80
CA SER A 133 8.48 1.71 8.29
C SER A 133 8.06 0.96 7.01
N THR A 134 6.87 1.25 6.49
CA THR A 134 6.26 0.57 5.34
C THR A 134 5.72 1.59 4.33
N GLY A 135 5.15 1.15 3.20
CA GLY A 135 4.55 2.07 2.20
C GLY A 135 3.35 2.84 2.73
N LEU A 136 2.76 2.34 3.81
CA LEU A 136 1.67 2.94 4.55
C LEU A 136 2.16 3.75 5.77
N GLY A 137 3.47 3.89 5.93
CA GLY A 137 4.12 4.51 7.08
C GLY A 137 4.07 6.03 7.09
N GLU A 138 3.88 6.68 5.94
CA GLU A 138 3.68 8.13 5.85
C GLU A 138 2.26 8.49 6.28
N VAL A 139 2.06 8.77 7.57
CA VAL A 139 0.71 8.91 8.15
C VAL A 139 0.22 10.34 8.29
N TYR A 140 1.15 11.31 8.42
CA TYR A 140 0.83 12.72 8.61
C TYR A 140 1.93 13.59 7.99
N GLN A 141 1.56 14.50 7.09
CA GLN A 141 2.50 15.43 6.46
C GLN A 141 2.03 16.87 6.65
N TYR A 142 2.96 17.74 7.06
CA TYR A 142 2.69 19.14 7.36
C TYR A 142 3.75 20.05 6.76
N TYR A 143 3.42 21.32 6.60
CA TYR A 143 4.40 22.37 6.33
C TYR A 143 4.44 23.38 7.48
N VAL A 144 5.59 24.02 7.64
CA VAL A 144 5.82 25.09 8.62
C VAL A 144 5.50 26.42 7.94
N GLU A 145 4.51 27.13 8.47
CA GLU A 145 4.18 28.50 8.08
C GLU A 145 4.83 29.47 9.07
N GLY A 146 5.56 30.46 8.57
CA GLY A 146 6.25 31.46 9.38
C GLY A 146 5.47 32.78 9.52
N PRO A 147 5.89 33.65 10.46
CA PRO A 147 5.20 34.90 10.80
C PRO A 147 5.05 35.89 9.64
N SER A 148 6.03 35.98 8.72
CA SER A 148 5.99 36.85 7.53
C SER A 148 5.04 36.32 6.45
N THR A 149 4.76 35.02 6.46
CA THR A 149 3.97 34.33 5.44
C THR A 149 2.47 34.21 5.76
N GLY A 150 2.07 34.51 7.00
CA GLY A 150 0.68 34.48 7.48
C GLY A 150 -0.10 35.80 7.30
N LEU A 151 0.54 36.85 6.78
CA LEU A 151 -0.13 38.08 6.33
C LEU A 151 -0.71 37.83 4.94
N GLY A 152 -2.02 38.03 4.78
CA GLY A 152 -2.81 37.61 3.62
C GLY A 152 -2.19 37.97 2.26
N SER A 153 -2.50 37.12 1.29
CA SER A 153 -2.15 37.12 -0.14
C SER A 153 -2.31 38.42 -0.94
N THR A 154 -2.66 39.54 -0.30
CA THR A 154 -2.83 40.85 -0.93
C THR A 154 -1.61 41.77 -0.83
N GLU A 155 -0.68 41.58 0.12
CA GLU A 155 0.51 42.44 0.25
C GLU A 155 1.81 41.80 -0.27
N LEU A 156 1.88 40.46 -0.33
CA LEU A 156 2.98 39.74 -1.00
C LEU A 156 2.86 39.74 -2.53
N ALA A 157 1.70 40.11 -3.08
CA ALA A 157 1.47 40.20 -4.52
C ALA A 157 2.29 41.32 -5.22
N GLU A 158 2.85 42.27 -4.46
CA GLU A 158 3.74 43.31 -5.01
C GLU A 158 5.22 42.89 -5.06
N VAL A 159 5.62 41.82 -4.37
CA VAL A 159 6.94 41.21 -4.57
C VAL A 159 6.85 40.25 -5.75
N ARG A 160 6.77 40.83 -6.95
CA ARG A 160 6.88 40.10 -8.22
C ARG A 160 8.15 39.24 -8.17
N ALA A 161 7.97 37.92 -8.03
CA ALA A 161 8.97 36.90 -8.35
C ALA A 161 9.17 36.85 -9.88
N GLY A 162 9.63 37.96 -10.45
CA GLY A 162 10.25 38.04 -11.76
C GLY A 162 11.73 38.40 -11.61
N PRO A 163 12.46 38.60 -12.72
CA PRO A 163 13.90 38.95 -12.75
C PRO A 163 14.28 40.30 -12.12
N GLY A 164 13.51 40.82 -11.15
CA GLY A 164 13.69 42.13 -10.51
C GLY A 164 13.34 42.16 -9.00
N THR A 165 13.28 41.01 -8.31
CA THR A 165 13.20 40.97 -6.84
C THR A 165 14.45 41.65 -6.24
N ARG A 166 14.29 42.57 -5.27
CA ARG A 166 15.44 43.19 -4.61
C ARG A 166 16.25 42.12 -3.86
N LEU A 167 17.58 42.25 -3.86
CA LEU A 167 18.50 41.33 -3.17
C LEU A 167 18.18 41.18 -1.67
N GLU A 168 17.68 42.27 -1.06
CA GLU A 168 17.30 42.32 0.36
C GLU A 168 16.11 41.39 0.68
N ASP A 169 15.12 41.29 -0.23
CA ASP A 169 13.93 40.43 -0.04
C ASP A 169 14.29 38.94 -0.13
N ARG A 170 15.26 38.57 -0.99
CA ARG A 170 15.73 37.18 -1.14
C ARG A 170 16.48 36.70 0.09
N ALA A 171 17.36 37.53 0.64
CA ALA A 171 18.12 37.20 1.84
C ALA A 171 17.19 37.01 3.06
N ALA A 172 16.12 37.80 3.15
CA ALA A 172 15.11 37.65 4.20
C ALA A 172 14.34 36.32 4.09
N ILE A 173 13.90 35.94 2.88
CA ILE A 173 13.22 34.65 2.63
C ILE A 173 14.14 33.47 2.94
N GLU A 174 15.41 33.55 2.53
CA GLU A 174 16.41 32.52 2.81
C GLU A 174 16.65 32.35 4.32
N ALA A 175 16.77 33.47 5.05
CA ALA A 175 16.92 33.45 6.50
C ALA A 175 15.70 32.81 7.19
N GLU A 176 14.48 33.20 6.80
CA GLU A 176 13.25 32.61 7.34
C GLU A 176 13.18 31.10 7.08
N LEU A 177 13.46 30.66 5.85
CA LEU A 177 13.48 29.23 5.50
C LEU A 177 14.61 28.47 6.21
N THR A 178 15.73 29.12 6.51
CA THR A 178 16.83 28.56 7.32
C THR A 178 16.39 28.37 8.77
N ASP A 179 15.67 29.33 9.33
CA ASP A 179 15.16 29.27 10.70
C ASP A 179 14.05 28.21 10.83
N GLN A 180 13.12 28.15 9.87
CA GLN A 180 12.11 27.10 9.78
C GLN A 180 12.74 25.71 9.65
N ARG A 181 13.80 25.57 8.84
CA ARG A 181 14.53 24.31 8.69
C ARG A 181 15.23 23.92 9.99
N THR A 182 15.85 24.89 10.65
CA THR A 182 16.50 24.68 11.95
C THR A 182 15.49 24.27 13.03
N LEU A 183 14.30 24.89 13.04
CA LEU A 183 13.19 24.53 13.91
C LEU A 183 12.69 23.10 13.63
N GLN A 184 12.54 22.74 12.35
CA GLN A 184 12.11 21.41 11.94
C GLN A 184 13.08 20.32 12.44
N ASP A 185 14.38 20.49 12.20
CA ASP A 185 15.38 19.46 12.48
C ASP A 185 15.68 19.31 13.97
N TRP A 186 15.73 20.41 14.72
CA TRP A 186 16.22 20.42 16.10
C TRP A 186 15.13 20.51 17.17
N VAL A 187 13.90 20.92 16.81
CA VAL A 187 12.80 21.08 17.76
C VAL A 187 11.64 20.17 17.40
N LEU A 188 11.08 20.31 16.19
CA LEU A 188 9.88 19.56 15.79
C LEU A 188 10.16 18.07 15.65
N ARG A 189 11.24 17.68 14.95
CA ARG A 189 11.59 16.28 14.76
C ARG A 189 11.78 15.52 16.09
N PRO A 190 12.59 15.98 17.06
CA PRO A 190 12.71 15.29 18.36
C PRO A 190 11.39 15.21 19.13
N LEU A 191 10.60 16.28 19.15
CA LEU A 191 9.34 16.34 19.90
C LEU A 191 8.27 15.43 19.29
N LEU A 192 8.13 15.41 17.97
CA LEU A 192 7.17 14.54 17.27
C LEU A 192 7.63 13.07 17.26
N LYS A 193 8.94 12.81 17.20
CA LYS A 193 9.49 11.45 17.32
C LYS A 193 9.28 10.84 18.71
N SER A 194 9.07 11.67 19.74
CA SER A 194 8.74 11.18 21.09
C SER A 194 7.31 10.61 21.20
N VAL A 195 6.46 10.84 20.19
CA VAL A 195 5.09 10.34 20.18
C VAL A 195 5.10 8.81 19.98
N PRO A 196 4.40 8.04 20.83
CA PRO A 196 4.33 6.59 20.70
C PRO A 196 3.86 6.15 19.31
N GLY A 197 4.60 5.21 18.69
CA GLY A 197 4.31 4.69 17.35
C GLY A 197 4.92 5.48 16.19
N VAL A 198 5.52 6.64 16.45
CA VAL A 198 6.36 7.36 15.48
C VAL A 198 7.79 6.82 15.53
N ILE A 199 8.34 6.41 14.37
CA ILE A 199 9.73 5.91 14.29
C ILE A 199 10.70 7.02 13.90
N ASP A 200 10.28 7.92 13.01
CA ASP A 200 11.07 9.09 12.63
C ASP A 200 10.17 10.19 12.05
N VAL A 201 10.71 11.41 11.97
CA VAL A 201 10.07 12.54 11.28
C VAL A 201 11.08 13.12 10.31
N ASN A 202 10.77 13.06 9.03
CA ASN A 202 11.66 13.50 7.97
C ASN A 202 11.39 14.97 7.62
N GLY A 203 12.40 15.82 7.68
CA GLY A 203 12.31 17.22 7.28
C GLY A 203 12.77 17.42 5.84
N MET A 204 12.02 18.16 5.03
CA MET A 204 12.37 18.50 3.65
C MET A 204 12.12 19.98 3.33
N GLY A 205 12.88 20.53 2.39
CA GLY A 205 12.81 21.96 2.03
C GLY A 205 13.57 22.86 3.00
N GLY A 206 13.58 24.15 2.68
CA GLY A 206 14.39 25.17 3.36
C GLY A 206 15.90 25.03 3.15
N PHE A 207 16.66 25.68 4.02
CA PHE A 207 18.12 25.77 3.92
C PHE A 207 18.78 25.21 5.18
N VAL A 208 19.65 24.22 5.04
CA VAL A 208 20.42 23.69 6.17
C VAL A 208 21.54 24.65 6.52
N LYS A 209 21.43 25.29 7.69
CA LYS A 209 22.42 26.23 8.22
C LYS A 209 23.83 25.63 8.22
N GLN A 210 24.79 26.37 7.68
CA GLN A 210 26.18 25.96 7.58
C GLN A 210 27.11 27.16 7.82
N TYR A 211 28.18 26.97 8.58
CA TYR A 211 29.24 27.98 8.70
C TYR A 211 30.21 27.82 7.54
N GLN A 212 30.48 28.91 6.83
CA GLN A 212 31.32 28.89 5.63
C GLN A 212 32.49 29.85 5.79
N VAL A 213 33.69 29.32 5.57
CA VAL A 213 34.92 30.11 5.44
C VAL A 213 35.27 30.16 3.94
N LEU A 214 34.95 31.29 3.32
CA LEU A 214 35.17 31.55 1.90
C LEU A 214 36.56 32.13 1.67
N VAL A 215 37.50 31.26 1.32
CA VAL A 215 38.92 31.59 1.22
C VAL A 215 39.23 32.31 -0.09
N ASP A 216 39.88 33.48 -0.02
CA ASP A 216 40.27 34.26 -1.20
C ASP A 216 41.62 33.74 -1.76
N PRO A 217 41.65 33.19 -2.99
CA PRO A 217 42.88 32.68 -3.60
C PRO A 217 43.97 33.75 -3.80
N ALA A 218 43.61 35.03 -3.97
CA ALA A 218 44.56 36.12 -4.11
C ALA A 218 45.26 36.42 -2.77
N LYS A 219 44.51 36.35 -1.67
CA LYS A 219 45.06 36.56 -0.32
C LYS A 219 45.95 35.40 0.12
N LEU A 220 45.60 34.15 -0.22
CA LEU A 220 46.47 32.99 -0.02
C LEU A 220 47.87 33.22 -0.62
N ARG A 221 47.93 33.74 -1.85
CA ARG A 221 49.20 34.07 -2.52
C ARG A 221 49.95 35.19 -1.82
N LYS A 222 49.25 36.25 -1.42
CA LYS A 222 49.85 37.41 -0.73
C LYS A 222 50.55 37.03 0.56
N PHE A 223 49.97 36.10 1.33
CA PHE A 223 50.50 35.67 2.63
C PHE A 223 51.36 34.39 2.58
N ASP A 224 51.59 33.85 1.38
CA ASP A 224 52.23 32.54 1.14
C ASP A 224 51.63 31.44 2.03
N LEU A 225 50.33 31.23 1.86
CA LEU A 225 49.52 30.24 2.55
C LEU A 225 48.88 29.30 1.52
N THR A 226 48.67 28.05 1.91
CA THR A 226 47.89 27.07 1.16
C THR A 226 46.47 26.97 1.72
N LEU A 227 45.57 26.37 0.94
CA LEU A 227 44.22 26.07 1.42
C LEU A 227 44.24 25.05 2.58
N HIS A 228 45.19 24.12 2.55
CA HIS A 228 45.42 23.13 3.61
C HIS A 228 45.78 23.81 4.94
N ASP A 229 46.64 24.84 4.93
CA ASP A 229 47.03 25.57 6.14
C ASP A 229 45.81 26.17 6.87
N ILE A 230 44.87 26.74 6.13
CA ILE A 230 43.63 27.28 6.70
C ILE A 230 42.73 26.15 7.20
N PHE A 231 42.59 25.07 6.43
CA PHE A 231 41.78 23.90 6.83
C PHE A 231 42.25 23.34 8.17
N ASP A 232 43.56 23.12 8.29
CA ASP A 232 44.20 22.63 9.51
C ASP A 232 44.06 23.60 10.69
N ALA A 233 44.25 24.90 10.45
CA ALA A 233 44.08 25.92 11.48
C ALA A 233 42.65 25.92 12.04
N VAL A 234 41.65 25.88 11.16
CA VAL A 234 40.24 25.86 11.56
C VAL A 234 39.87 24.55 12.27
N ALA A 235 40.33 23.40 11.76
CA ALA A 235 40.05 22.09 12.35
C ALA A 235 40.63 21.94 13.77
N LYS A 236 41.83 22.47 14.01
CA LYS A 236 42.54 22.36 15.31
C LYS A 236 42.01 23.32 16.39
N ASN A 237 41.34 24.41 16.02
CA ASN A 237 40.91 25.46 16.95
C ASN A 237 39.43 25.35 17.41
N ASN A 238 38.87 24.13 17.42
CA ASN A 238 37.50 23.90 17.87
C ASN A 238 37.38 22.63 18.72
N ALA A 239 37.90 22.69 19.95
CA ALA A 239 37.84 21.58 20.89
C ALA A 239 37.88 22.07 22.34
N ASN A 240 37.24 21.31 23.24
CA ASN A 240 37.42 21.48 24.68
C ASN A 240 38.46 20.48 25.21
N ALA A 241 39.17 20.85 26.26
CA ALA A 241 40.13 19.98 26.94
C ALA A 241 39.62 19.61 28.35
N GLY A 242 39.78 18.34 28.75
CA GLY A 242 39.53 17.88 30.11
C GLY A 242 40.85 17.78 30.89
N GLY A 243 40.99 18.56 31.96
CA GLY A 243 42.20 18.58 32.81
C GLY A 243 42.10 17.69 34.06
N ASN A 244 41.16 16.73 34.06
CA ASN A 244 40.81 15.91 35.20
C ASN A 244 40.43 16.78 36.42
N VAL A 245 40.98 16.51 37.59
CA VAL A 245 40.56 17.10 38.85
C VAL A 245 41.73 17.71 39.58
N LEU A 246 41.48 18.88 40.16
CA LEU A 246 42.33 19.52 41.15
C LEU A 246 41.69 19.35 42.54
N GLU A 247 42.36 18.60 43.41
CA GLU A 247 41.95 18.43 44.80
C GLU A 247 42.53 19.58 45.65
N ARG A 248 41.67 20.28 46.40
CA ARG A 248 42.07 21.25 47.42
C ARG A 248 41.40 20.91 48.74
N HIS A 249 42.18 20.36 49.66
CA HIS A 249 41.73 19.94 50.99
C HIS A 249 40.52 18.97 50.91
N ALA A 250 39.33 19.45 51.27
CA ALA A 250 38.08 18.69 51.27
C ALA A 250 37.25 18.88 49.99
N GLU A 251 37.69 19.70 49.04
CA GLU A 251 36.96 20.01 47.80
C GLU A 251 37.66 19.44 46.56
N ARG A 252 36.83 19.06 45.58
CA ARG A 252 37.22 18.46 44.31
C ARG A 252 36.78 19.38 43.16
N ALA A 253 37.71 20.13 42.55
CA ALA A 253 37.42 21.00 41.41
C ALA A 253 37.72 20.28 40.09
N ILE A 254 36.81 20.35 39.12
CA ILE A 254 37.01 19.78 37.77
C ILE A 254 37.70 20.83 36.89
N VAL A 255 38.86 20.49 36.33
CA VAL A 255 39.61 21.38 35.44
C VAL A 255 39.10 21.20 34.01
N ARG A 256 38.66 22.30 33.38
CA ARG A 256 38.14 22.32 32.01
C ARG A 256 38.77 23.45 31.21
N GLY A 257 39.27 23.14 30.02
CA GLY A 257 39.66 24.10 28.99
C GLY A 257 38.52 24.30 28.00
N LEU A 258 38.11 25.54 27.78
CA LEU A 258 37.04 25.90 26.85
C LEU A 258 37.67 26.45 25.56
N GLY A 259 37.43 25.77 24.44
CA GLY A 259 37.97 26.15 23.12
C GLY A 259 37.00 25.88 21.97
N LEU A 260 35.70 25.75 22.26
CA LEU A 260 34.66 25.66 21.24
C LEU A 260 34.37 27.02 20.61
N ILE A 261 34.18 27.02 19.29
CA ILE A 261 33.67 28.15 18.51
C ILE A 261 32.21 28.41 18.90
N LYS A 262 31.87 29.65 19.25
CA LYS A 262 30.51 30.06 19.62
C LYS A 262 29.91 31.06 18.65
N SER A 263 30.76 31.87 18.01
CA SER A 263 30.33 32.95 17.12
C SER A 263 31.15 32.98 15.83
N VAL A 264 30.64 33.71 14.83
CA VAL A 264 31.39 33.99 13.60
C VAL A 264 32.72 34.71 13.91
N SER A 265 32.72 35.60 14.91
CA SER A 265 33.92 36.34 15.31
C SER A 265 35.03 35.44 15.88
N ASP A 266 34.66 34.32 16.53
CA ASP A 266 35.63 33.34 17.01
C ASP A 266 36.35 32.67 15.82
N ILE A 267 35.63 32.38 14.73
CA ILE A 267 36.20 31.81 13.50
C ILE A 267 37.15 32.83 12.84
N GLU A 268 36.71 34.08 12.75
CA GLU A 268 37.48 35.18 12.15
C GLU A 268 38.82 35.42 12.84
N THR A 269 38.90 35.15 14.15
CA THR A 269 40.08 35.37 15.00
C THR A 269 40.97 34.14 15.16
N ILE A 270 40.69 33.05 14.44
CA ILE A 270 41.58 31.89 14.37
C ILE A 270 42.90 32.31 13.70
N ILE A 271 44.01 32.00 14.35
CA ILE A 271 45.36 32.28 13.84
C ILE A 271 45.75 31.20 12.84
N VAL A 272 46.17 31.61 11.64
CA VAL A 272 46.64 30.71 10.59
C VAL A 272 48.17 30.68 10.54
N LYS A 273 48.82 31.84 10.66
CA LYS A 273 50.29 32.00 10.60
C LYS A 273 50.72 33.18 11.44
N GLU A 274 51.98 33.19 11.86
CA GLU A 274 52.59 34.27 12.64
C GLU A 274 53.88 34.70 11.93
N VAL A 275 54.09 36.00 11.80
CA VAL A 275 55.29 36.59 11.18
C VAL A 275 55.81 37.74 12.05
N GLY A 276 56.96 37.54 12.72
CA GLY A 276 57.67 38.61 13.44
C GLY A 276 56.90 39.21 14.64
N GLY A 277 56.12 38.41 15.34
CA GLY A 277 55.19 38.76 16.42
C GLY A 277 53.78 39.14 15.94
N THR A 278 53.50 39.18 14.64
CA THR A 278 52.21 39.61 14.09
C THR A 278 51.40 38.40 13.59
N PRO A 279 50.25 38.08 14.19
CA PRO A 279 49.39 37.00 13.73
C PRO A 279 48.63 37.39 12.45
N VAL A 280 48.47 36.42 11.56
CA VAL A 280 47.56 36.45 10.42
C VAL A 280 46.35 35.60 10.76
N PHE A 281 45.17 36.22 10.74
CA PHE A 281 43.91 35.61 11.11
C PHE A 281 43.14 35.09 9.90
N VAL A 282 42.13 34.25 10.14
CA VAL A 282 41.22 33.79 9.07
C VAL A 282 40.54 34.96 8.37
N ARG A 283 40.09 36.00 9.09
CA ARG A 283 39.49 37.21 8.49
C ARG A 283 40.42 37.94 7.50
N ASP A 284 41.73 37.78 7.66
CA ASP A 284 42.72 38.43 6.81
C ASP A 284 42.84 37.73 5.45
N VAL A 285 42.38 36.48 5.33
CA VAL A 285 42.52 35.61 4.14
C VAL A 285 41.20 35.06 3.60
N ALA A 286 40.12 35.13 4.37
CA ALA A 286 38.82 34.56 4.04
C ALA A 286 37.66 35.44 4.56
N GLU A 287 36.51 35.35 3.91
CA GLU A 287 35.23 35.86 4.42
C GLU A 287 34.54 34.75 5.22
N VAL A 288 34.13 35.04 6.45
CA VAL A 288 33.38 34.08 7.28
C VAL A 288 31.92 34.51 7.31
N ARG A 289 31.01 33.61 6.93
CA ARG A 289 29.58 33.88 6.97
C ARG A 289 28.77 32.65 7.36
N ILE A 290 27.55 32.89 7.81
CA ILE A 290 26.53 31.85 7.94
C ILE A 290 25.86 31.74 6.57
N GLY A 291 25.97 30.58 5.95
CA GLY A 291 25.30 30.25 4.70
C GLY A 291 24.54 28.94 4.86
N HIS A 292 24.40 28.22 3.76
CA HIS A 292 23.67 26.96 3.73
C HIS A 292 24.44 25.86 2.99
N ALA A 293 24.14 24.61 3.32
CA ALA A 293 24.64 23.45 2.59
C ALA A 293 24.12 23.43 1.14
N VAL A 294 24.79 22.69 0.26
CA VAL A 294 24.31 22.47 -1.11
C VAL A 294 22.96 21.76 -1.03
N ARG A 295 21.93 22.37 -1.63
CA ARG A 295 20.58 21.84 -1.59
C ARG A 295 20.45 20.68 -2.57
N HIS A 296 19.94 19.55 -2.09
CA HIS A 296 19.54 18.42 -2.92
C HIS A 296 18.03 18.35 -3.17
N GLY A 297 17.26 19.24 -2.54
CA GLY A 297 15.82 19.30 -2.71
C GLY A 297 15.17 20.60 -2.25
N ALA A 298 13.88 20.71 -2.56
CA ALA A 298 13.03 21.85 -2.25
C ALA A 298 11.60 21.38 -1.99
N VAL A 299 10.78 22.24 -1.37
CA VAL A 299 9.34 21.99 -1.25
C VAL A 299 8.59 23.22 -1.73
N VAL A 300 7.63 23.02 -2.63
CA VAL A 300 6.82 24.10 -3.22
C VAL A 300 5.36 23.94 -2.79
N LEU A 301 4.75 25.05 -2.36
CA LEU A 301 3.36 25.13 -1.95
C LEU A 301 2.56 25.96 -2.97
N ASN A 302 1.51 25.35 -3.54
CA ASN A 302 0.52 25.98 -4.44
C ASN A 302 1.10 26.77 -5.63
N GLY A 303 2.36 26.51 -5.99
CA GLY A 303 3.05 27.22 -7.06
C GLY A 303 3.37 28.69 -6.77
N GLU A 304 3.25 29.11 -5.51
CA GLU A 304 3.50 30.49 -5.09
C GLU A 304 4.85 30.63 -4.40
N ARG A 305 5.14 29.76 -3.42
CA ARG A 305 6.29 29.89 -2.52
C ARG A 305 6.94 28.56 -2.15
N GLU A 306 8.18 28.64 -1.69
CA GLU A 306 8.87 27.52 -1.05
C GLU A 306 8.51 27.45 0.44
N VAL A 307 8.50 26.24 1.01
CA VAL A 307 8.22 26.00 2.44
C VAL A 307 9.14 24.92 3.00
N VAL A 308 9.11 24.72 4.32
CA VAL A 308 9.70 23.54 4.98
C VAL A 308 8.59 22.56 5.32
N ALA A 309 8.73 21.30 4.92
CA ALA A 309 7.78 20.24 5.22
C ALA A 309 8.35 19.19 6.19
N GLY A 310 7.46 18.57 6.96
CA GLY A 310 7.73 17.42 7.81
C GLY A 310 6.82 16.25 7.46
N THR A 311 7.42 15.06 7.29
CA THR A 311 6.71 13.80 7.05
C THR A 311 6.88 12.89 8.27
N VAL A 312 5.77 12.55 8.93
CA VAL A 312 5.78 11.66 10.11
C VAL A 312 5.68 10.21 9.66
N LEU A 313 6.68 9.42 10.06
CA LEU A 313 6.77 8.00 9.75
C LEU A 313 6.32 7.15 10.93
N MET A 314 5.31 6.32 10.70
CA MET A 314 4.82 5.33 11.64
C MET A 314 5.71 4.08 11.62
N ILE A 315 5.88 3.46 12.80
CA ILE A 315 6.52 2.15 12.89
C ILE A 315 5.67 1.06 12.22
N ARG A 316 6.31 0.07 11.60
CA ARG A 316 5.62 -1.10 11.02
C ARG A 316 4.71 -1.77 12.06
N GLY A 317 3.45 -2.04 11.66
CA GLY A 317 2.44 -2.64 12.53
C GLY A 317 1.80 -1.68 13.55
N GLY A 318 2.17 -0.39 13.53
CA GLY A 318 1.49 0.64 14.31
C GLY A 318 0.04 0.88 13.84
N ASN A 319 -0.78 1.45 14.72
CA ASN A 319 -2.14 1.85 14.39
C ASN A 319 -2.15 3.29 13.86
N ALA A 320 -2.44 3.45 12.57
CA ALA A 320 -2.38 4.75 11.89
C ALA A 320 -3.26 5.81 12.57
N ARG A 321 -4.49 5.44 12.94
CA ARG A 321 -5.43 6.36 13.59
C ARG A 321 -4.90 6.85 14.93
N GLN A 322 -4.44 5.94 15.79
CA GLN A 322 -3.93 6.30 17.12
C GLN A 322 -2.68 7.18 17.03
N VAL A 323 -1.77 6.86 16.10
CA VAL A 323 -0.53 7.62 15.89
C VAL A 323 -0.85 9.02 15.37
N VAL A 324 -1.73 9.15 14.36
CA VAL A 324 -2.08 10.47 13.83
C VAL A 324 -2.88 11.31 14.83
N GLU A 325 -3.81 10.72 15.59
CA GLU A 325 -4.51 11.44 16.67
C GLU A 325 -3.52 11.93 17.74
N ALA A 326 -2.54 11.12 18.11
CA ALA A 326 -1.49 11.50 19.07
C ALA A 326 -0.55 12.58 18.51
N VAL A 327 -0.21 12.51 17.21
CA VAL A 327 0.59 13.53 16.52
C VAL A 327 -0.17 14.84 16.43
N LYS A 328 -1.46 14.83 16.06
CA LYS A 328 -2.31 16.03 16.05
C LYS A 328 -2.41 16.67 17.43
N ALA A 329 -2.69 15.87 18.46
CA ALA A 329 -2.70 16.36 19.83
C ALA A 329 -1.35 16.98 20.24
N LYS A 330 -0.23 16.38 19.79
CA LYS A 330 1.09 16.94 20.05
C LYS A 330 1.35 18.23 19.27
N VAL A 331 0.90 18.31 18.01
CA VAL A 331 0.98 19.53 17.20
C VAL A 331 0.15 20.66 17.83
N ASP A 332 -1.07 20.36 18.28
CA ASP A 332 -1.93 21.32 18.99
C ASP A 332 -1.29 21.81 20.30
N ASP A 333 -0.69 20.89 21.08
CA ASP A 333 0.10 21.22 22.29
C ASP A 333 1.27 22.15 21.95
N LEU A 334 2.02 21.85 20.87
CA LEU A 334 3.13 22.70 20.42
C LEU A 334 2.65 24.09 19.99
N GLN A 335 1.52 24.19 19.30
CA GLN A 335 0.94 25.46 18.87
C GLN A 335 0.37 26.29 20.03
N GLN A 336 -0.13 25.64 21.09
CA GLN A 336 -0.62 26.31 22.30
C GLN A 336 0.52 26.67 23.26
N SER A 337 1.62 25.91 23.22
CA SER A 337 2.82 26.16 24.00
C SER A 337 3.62 27.35 23.45
N ASN A 338 4.39 28.02 24.32
CA ASN A 338 5.36 29.04 23.91
C ASN A 338 6.66 28.45 23.31
N ILE A 339 6.64 27.20 22.82
CA ILE A 339 7.82 26.55 22.21
C ILE A 339 8.05 27.06 20.79
N LEU A 340 6.98 27.28 20.03
CA LEU A 340 7.07 27.79 18.67
C LEU A 340 7.27 29.31 18.67
N PRO A 341 8.12 29.84 17.76
CA PRO A 341 8.24 31.29 17.61
C PRO A 341 6.88 31.93 17.29
N PRO A 342 6.59 33.16 17.79
CA PRO A 342 5.33 33.84 17.53
C PRO A 342 4.99 33.91 16.04
N GLY A 343 3.75 33.56 15.67
CA GLY A 343 3.28 33.55 14.29
C GLY A 343 3.66 32.29 13.47
N THR A 344 4.39 31.34 14.06
CA THR A 344 4.67 30.04 13.41
C THR A 344 3.49 29.08 13.57
N LYS A 345 3.06 28.43 12.48
CA LYS A 345 1.99 27.41 12.48
C LYS A 345 2.42 26.15 11.77
N LEU A 346 1.88 25.02 12.20
CA LEU A 346 2.05 23.73 11.53
C LEU A 346 0.73 23.39 10.85
N LEU A 347 0.74 23.28 9.52
CA LEU A 347 -0.47 23.05 8.74
C LEU A 347 -0.37 21.71 7.99
N PRO A 348 -1.32 20.78 8.21
CA PRO A 348 -1.33 19.51 7.50
C PRO A 348 -1.75 19.70 6.04
N TYR A 349 -1.06 19.01 5.14
CA TYR A 349 -1.46 18.89 3.74
C TYR A 349 -1.78 17.46 3.32
N TYR A 350 -1.39 16.47 4.11
CA TYR A 350 -1.79 15.08 3.92
C TYR A 350 -2.10 14.45 5.27
N ASP A 351 -3.29 13.86 5.38
CA ASP A 351 -3.77 13.19 6.58
C ASP A 351 -4.41 11.85 6.21
N ARG A 352 -3.76 10.77 6.64
CA ARG A 352 -4.22 9.41 6.33
C ARG A 352 -5.56 9.07 6.99
N ILE A 353 -5.94 9.74 8.09
CA ILE A 353 -7.23 9.49 8.76
C ILE A 353 -8.42 9.83 7.83
N GLU A 354 -8.30 10.84 6.97
CA GLU A 354 -9.38 11.24 6.06
C GLU A 354 -9.77 10.08 5.15
N LEU A 355 -8.76 9.44 4.53
CA LEU A 355 -8.93 8.24 3.70
C LEU A 355 -9.49 7.06 4.49
N VAL A 356 -8.89 6.75 5.64
CA VAL A 356 -9.29 5.62 6.49
C VAL A 356 -10.75 5.74 6.91
N THR A 357 -11.17 6.94 7.32
CA THR A 357 -12.53 7.22 7.77
C THR A 357 -13.52 7.10 6.60
N ALA A 358 -13.20 7.70 5.45
CA ALA A 358 -14.06 7.63 4.27
C ALA A 358 -14.24 6.20 3.74
N ALA A 359 -13.15 5.42 3.74
CA ALA A 359 -13.16 4.01 3.34
C ALA A 359 -14.07 3.16 4.24
N ILE A 360 -13.93 3.34 5.56
CA ILE A 360 -14.71 2.58 6.55
C ILE A 360 -16.16 3.00 6.56
N ASP A 361 -16.44 4.30 6.46
CA ASP A 361 -17.82 4.78 6.42
C ASP A 361 -18.54 4.25 5.18
N THR A 362 -17.87 4.18 4.03
CA THR A 362 -18.43 3.55 2.81
C THR A 362 -18.85 2.10 3.07
N VAL A 363 -17.97 1.27 3.64
CA VAL A 363 -18.30 -0.14 3.94
C VAL A 363 -19.32 -0.26 5.06
N ARG A 364 -19.25 0.62 6.08
CA ARG A 364 -20.19 0.65 7.19
C ARG A 364 -21.61 0.98 6.72
N TYR A 365 -21.78 1.98 5.86
CA TYR A 365 -23.08 2.32 5.29
C TYR A 365 -23.61 1.17 4.44
N ALA A 366 -22.78 0.61 3.54
CA ALA A 366 -23.16 -0.55 2.74
C ALA A 366 -23.56 -1.76 3.61
N LEU A 367 -22.86 -2.01 4.71
CA LEU A 367 -23.14 -3.07 5.66
C LEU A 367 -24.48 -2.84 6.40
N ILE A 368 -24.73 -1.62 6.87
CA ILE A 368 -26.01 -1.26 7.52
C ILE A 368 -27.17 -1.37 6.54
N GLU A 369 -27.01 -0.85 5.32
CA GLU A 369 -28.00 -0.95 4.25
C GLU A 369 -28.28 -2.42 3.91
N GLY A 370 -27.24 -3.25 3.80
CA GLY A 370 -27.34 -4.69 3.57
C GLY A 370 -28.11 -5.40 4.68
N ILE A 371 -27.79 -5.13 5.95
CA ILE A 371 -28.54 -5.66 7.11
C ILE A 371 -30.01 -5.26 7.04
N VAL A 372 -30.30 -3.98 6.78
CA VAL A 372 -31.67 -3.46 6.70
C VAL A 372 -32.44 -4.15 5.56
N LEU A 373 -31.84 -4.28 4.38
CA LEU A 373 -32.43 -4.98 3.24
C LEU A 373 -32.70 -6.46 3.55
N VAL A 374 -31.76 -7.15 4.20
CA VAL A 374 -31.92 -8.55 4.64
C VAL A 374 -33.07 -8.69 5.65
N VAL A 375 -33.19 -7.77 6.61
CA VAL A 375 -34.32 -7.74 7.55
C VAL A 375 -35.66 -7.52 6.83
N PHE A 376 -35.70 -6.67 5.81
CA PHE A 376 -36.89 -6.50 4.97
C PHE A 376 -37.26 -7.81 4.26
N VAL A 377 -36.29 -8.53 3.68
CA VAL A 377 -36.54 -9.83 3.05
C VAL A 377 -37.16 -10.81 4.04
N PHE A 378 -36.62 -10.90 5.27
CA PHE A 378 -37.19 -11.76 6.30
C PHE A 378 -38.63 -11.38 6.66
N PHE A 379 -38.93 -10.09 6.79
CA PHE A 379 -40.28 -9.63 7.06
C PHE A 379 -41.25 -10.05 5.95
N PHE A 380 -40.89 -9.84 4.67
CA PHE A 380 -41.74 -10.17 3.52
C PHE A 380 -41.93 -11.67 3.33
N PHE A 381 -40.88 -12.47 3.48
CA PHE A 381 -40.94 -13.91 3.24
C PHE A 381 -41.50 -14.68 4.44
N LEU A 382 -41.14 -14.32 5.68
CA LEU A 382 -41.64 -14.99 6.89
C LEU A 382 -43.08 -14.58 7.22
N GLY A 383 -43.48 -13.35 6.91
CA GLY A 383 -44.83 -12.82 7.22
C GLY A 383 -45.10 -12.65 8.72
N HIS A 384 -44.11 -12.90 9.58
CA HIS A 384 -44.22 -12.90 11.04
C HIS A 384 -43.09 -12.11 11.67
N VAL A 385 -43.45 -11.01 12.34
CA VAL A 385 -42.50 -10.11 13.02
C VAL A 385 -41.66 -10.86 14.05
N ARG A 386 -42.26 -11.81 14.79
CA ARG A 386 -41.56 -12.58 15.82
C ARG A 386 -40.47 -13.48 15.23
N SER A 387 -40.75 -14.15 14.11
CA SER A 387 -39.76 -14.98 13.41
C SER A 387 -38.61 -14.14 12.85
N ALA A 388 -38.93 -12.98 12.27
CA ALA A 388 -37.92 -12.04 11.78
C ALA A 388 -37.01 -11.54 12.91
N ILE A 389 -37.56 -11.16 14.08
CA ILE A 389 -36.77 -10.72 15.25
C ILE A 389 -35.74 -11.76 15.69
N VAL A 390 -36.09 -13.06 15.68
CA VAL A 390 -35.17 -14.14 16.08
C VAL A 390 -33.96 -14.20 15.13
N VAL A 391 -34.22 -14.09 13.82
CA VAL A 391 -33.16 -14.12 12.80
C VAL A 391 -32.32 -12.84 12.87
N THR A 392 -32.95 -11.66 12.99
CA THR A 392 -32.25 -10.38 13.14
C THR A 392 -31.35 -10.33 14.37
N ALA A 393 -31.78 -10.89 15.51
CA ALA A 393 -30.95 -10.96 16.71
C ALA A 393 -29.66 -11.78 16.46
N SER A 394 -29.79 -12.90 15.74
CA SER A 394 -28.65 -13.76 15.39
C SER A 394 -27.68 -13.05 14.42
N LEU A 395 -28.23 -12.25 13.51
CA LEU A 395 -27.47 -11.42 12.57
C LEU A 395 -26.68 -10.29 13.25
N ILE A 396 -27.13 -9.77 14.40
CA ILE A 396 -26.40 -8.74 15.17
C ILE A 396 -25.34 -9.36 16.09
N VAL A 397 -25.69 -10.44 16.79
CA VAL A 397 -24.80 -11.08 17.77
C VAL A 397 -23.58 -11.71 17.09
N THR A 398 -23.73 -12.26 15.90
CA THR A 398 -22.64 -12.98 15.21
C THR A 398 -21.46 -12.07 14.85
N PRO A 399 -21.63 -10.91 14.16
CA PRO A 399 -20.56 -9.95 13.93
C PRO A 399 -19.85 -9.47 15.21
N LEU A 400 -20.60 -9.26 16.29
CA LEU A 400 -20.01 -8.85 17.58
C LEU A 400 -19.06 -9.93 18.13
N ILE A 401 -19.42 -11.21 18.01
CA ILE A 401 -18.52 -12.32 18.37
C ILE A 401 -17.31 -12.36 17.43
N THR A 402 -17.51 -12.12 16.14
CA THR A 402 -16.40 -12.05 15.16
C THR A 402 -15.36 -11.00 15.56
N PHE A 403 -15.77 -9.81 15.97
CA PHE A 403 -14.83 -8.76 16.42
C PHE A 403 -14.02 -9.18 17.65
N ILE A 404 -14.59 -9.93 18.60
CA ILE A 404 -13.85 -10.47 19.75
C ILE A 404 -12.73 -11.40 19.29
N VAL A 405 -13.03 -12.28 18.33
CA VAL A 405 -12.03 -13.24 17.82
C VAL A 405 -10.98 -12.53 16.99
N MET A 406 -11.37 -11.59 16.12
CA MET A 406 -10.42 -10.77 15.34
C MET A 406 -9.45 -10.02 16.24
N GLN A 407 -9.94 -9.40 17.32
CA GLN A 407 -9.11 -8.70 18.29
C GLN A 407 -8.07 -9.64 18.93
N ARG A 408 -8.47 -10.85 19.32
CA ARG A 408 -7.55 -11.84 19.91
C ARG A 408 -6.51 -12.37 18.93
N LEU A 409 -6.85 -12.45 17.65
CA LEU A 409 -5.94 -12.87 16.58
C LEU A 409 -5.06 -11.72 16.05
N GLY A 410 -5.25 -10.49 16.54
CA GLY A 410 -4.51 -9.32 16.08
C GLY A 410 -4.86 -8.88 14.65
N ILE A 411 -6.04 -9.26 14.15
CA ILE A 411 -6.51 -8.88 12.81
C ILE A 411 -7.10 -7.47 12.90
N SER A 412 -6.59 -6.52 12.11
CA SER A 412 -7.12 -5.15 12.05
C SER A 412 -8.46 -5.08 11.31
N ALA A 413 -9.30 -4.11 11.66
CA ALA A 413 -10.48 -3.76 10.89
C ALA A 413 -10.09 -2.84 9.72
N ASN A 414 -10.08 -3.43 8.53
CA ASN A 414 -9.83 -2.77 7.25
C ASN A 414 -10.87 -3.13 6.20
N LEU A 415 -10.79 -2.52 5.01
CA LEU A 415 -11.69 -2.75 3.89
C LEU A 415 -11.87 -4.25 3.55
N MET A 416 -10.81 -5.05 3.62
CA MET A 416 -10.86 -6.49 3.27
C MET A 416 -11.59 -7.30 4.33
N THR A 417 -11.27 -7.05 5.60
CA THR A 417 -11.92 -7.74 6.73
C THR A 417 -13.39 -7.36 6.89
N LEU A 418 -13.73 -6.07 6.76
CA LEU A 418 -15.11 -5.60 6.78
C LEU A 418 -15.87 -6.07 5.54
N GLY A 419 -15.22 -6.17 4.38
CA GLY A 419 -15.77 -6.81 3.19
C GLY A 419 -16.11 -8.28 3.43
N GLY A 420 -15.21 -9.05 4.06
CA GLY A 420 -15.47 -10.43 4.47
C GLY A 420 -16.68 -10.57 5.40
N LEU A 421 -16.85 -9.62 6.32
CA LEU A 421 -18.04 -9.56 7.19
C LEU A 421 -19.31 -9.17 6.42
N ALA A 422 -19.21 -8.23 5.47
CA ALA A 422 -20.31 -7.82 4.61
C ALA A 422 -20.83 -8.98 3.76
N ILE A 423 -19.91 -9.78 3.22
CA ILE A 423 -20.20 -11.03 2.52
C ILE A 423 -20.91 -12.02 3.43
N ALA A 424 -20.36 -12.22 4.63
CA ALA A 424 -20.90 -13.19 5.57
C ALA A 424 -22.33 -12.86 6.02
N ILE A 425 -22.84 -11.62 5.94
CA ILE A 425 -24.19 -11.24 6.37
C ILE A 425 -25.29 -12.09 5.73
N GLY A 426 -25.19 -12.31 4.41
CA GLY A 426 -26.17 -13.13 3.69
C GLY A 426 -26.19 -14.57 4.18
N GLU A 427 -25.01 -15.10 4.53
CA GLU A 427 -24.79 -16.49 4.93
C GLU A 427 -25.04 -16.74 6.43
N ILE A 428 -24.68 -15.79 7.30
CA ILE A 428 -24.86 -15.83 8.76
C ILE A 428 -26.33 -16.04 9.10
N ALA A 429 -27.23 -15.38 8.36
CA ALA A 429 -28.64 -15.43 8.65
C ALA A 429 -29.34 -16.69 8.12
N ASP A 430 -28.74 -17.40 7.16
CA ASP A 430 -29.32 -18.59 6.54
C ASP A 430 -29.52 -19.73 7.54
N GLY A 431 -28.51 -20.02 8.38
CA GLY A 431 -28.59 -21.05 9.40
C GLY A 431 -29.74 -20.80 10.39
N SER A 432 -29.79 -19.61 10.98
CA SER A 432 -30.86 -19.21 11.90
C SER A 432 -32.24 -19.22 11.23
N LEU A 433 -32.32 -18.81 9.97
CA LEU A 433 -33.56 -18.85 9.19
C LEU A 433 -34.08 -20.28 9.04
N VAL A 434 -33.24 -21.22 8.61
CA VAL A 434 -33.64 -22.62 8.40
C VAL A 434 -34.14 -23.24 9.71
N VAL A 435 -33.49 -22.93 10.85
CA VAL A 435 -33.96 -23.35 12.18
C VAL A 435 -35.33 -22.76 12.51
N VAL A 436 -35.49 -21.44 12.37
CA VAL A 436 -36.74 -20.74 12.71
C VAL A 436 -37.91 -21.22 11.85
N GLU A 437 -37.71 -21.38 10.54
CA GLU A 437 -38.73 -21.88 9.62
C GLU A 437 -39.11 -23.33 9.96
N ASN A 438 -38.12 -24.19 10.25
CA ASN A 438 -38.42 -25.59 10.58
C ASN A 438 -39.15 -25.73 11.93
N VAL A 439 -38.74 -24.95 12.93
CA VAL A 439 -39.40 -24.87 14.24
C VAL A 439 -40.83 -24.38 14.08
N TYR A 440 -41.05 -23.30 13.32
CA TYR A 440 -42.38 -22.77 13.06
C TYR A 440 -43.29 -23.80 12.38
N ARG A 441 -42.79 -24.48 11.34
CA ARG A 441 -43.51 -25.54 10.62
C ARG A 441 -43.98 -26.65 11.57
N HIS A 442 -43.09 -27.13 12.46
CA HIS A 442 -43.42 -28.15 13.44
C HIS A 442 -44.43 -27.66 14.49
N LEU A 443 -44.33 -26.41 14.94
CA LEU A 443 -45.30 -25.82 15.86
C LEU A 443 -46.69 -25.64 15.22
N ALA A 444 -46.75 -25.28 13.94
CA ALA A 444 -48.00 -25.15 13.20
C ALA A 444 -48.68 -26.53 12.96
N GLN A 445 -47.91 -27.58 12.68
CA GLN A 445 -48.43 -28.94 12.52
C GLN A 445 -48.86 -29.58 13.85
N ASN A 446 -48.19 -29.26 14.95
CA ASN A 446 -48.46 -29.83 16.27
C ASN A 446 -49.59 -29.11 17.03
N ASN A 447 -50.16 -28.02 16.49
CA ASN A 447 -51.35 -27.36 17.03
C ASN A 447 -52.64 -28.19 16.88
N VAL A 448 -52.56 -29.38 16.26
CA VAL A 448 -53.65 -30.35 16.14
C VAL A 448 -53.46 -31.46 17.20
N GLY A 449 -53.83 -31.16 18.46
CA GLY A 449 -54.37 -32.16 19.39
C GLY A 449 -53.45 -33.16 20.13
N LEU A 450 -52.12 -33.00 20.18
CA LEU A 450 -51.24 -33.91 20.95
C LEU A 450 -50.41 -33.16 22.00
N GLY A 451 -50.62 -33.48 23.28
CA GLY A 451 -50.03 -32.84 24.47
C GLY A 451 -48.52 -33.00 24.67
N LYS A 452 -47.70 -32.85 23.63
CA LYS A 452 -46.23 -32.80 23.74
C LYS A 452 -45.78 -31.40 24.18
N GLY A 453 -44.80 -31.34 25.08
CA GLY A 453 -44.24 -30.07 25.56
C GLY A 453 -43.64 -29.27 24.40
N LYS A 454 -43.89 -27.94 24.38
CA LYS A 454 -43.38 -27.01 23.34
C LYS A 454 -41.87 -27.16 23.09
N LEU A 455 -41.10 -27.45 24.14
CA LEU A 455 -39.65 -27.62 24.07
C LEU A 455 -39.23 -28.88 23.31
N ASP A 456 -39.95 -29.99 23.46
CA ASP A 456 -39.63 -31.24 22.74
C ASP A 456 -39.87 -31.10 21.23
N VAL A 457 -40.91 -30.34 20.85
CA VAL A 457 -41.22 -30.04 19.45
C VAL A 457 -40.10 -29.20 18.83
N ILE A 458 -39.63 -28.16 19.54
CA ILE A 458 -38.53 -27.30 19.09
C ILE A 458 -37.21 -28.08 19.02
N LEU A 459 -36.94 -28.93 20.02
CA LEU A 459 -35.74 -29.77 20.03
C LEU A 459 -35.72 -30.72 18.83
N ARG A 460 -36.85 -31.39 18.54
CA ARG A 460 -36.96 -32.31 17.40
C ARG A 460 -36.79 -31.57 16.06
N ALA A 461 -37.45 -30.42 15.90
CA ALA A 461 -37.32 -29.60 14.70
C ALA A 461 -35.89 -29.10 14.49
N THR A 462 -35.21 -28.70 15.57
CA THR A 462 -33.81 -28.22 15.46
C THR A 462 -32.84 -29.37 15.17
N LYS A 463 -33.05 -30.56 15.76
CA LYS A 463 -32.24 -31.76 15.50
C LYS A 463 -32.29 -32.20 14.02
N GLU A 464 -33.44 -32.07 13.36
CA GLU A 464 -33.61 -32.44 11.95
C GLU A 464 -32.73 -31.59 11.02
N VAL A 465 -32.60 -30.29 11.28
CA VAL A 465 -31.86 -29.36 10.41
C VAL A 465 -30.45 -29.04 10.88
N GLY A 466 -30.12 -29.33 12.14
CA GLY A 466 -28.83 -28.96 12.74
C GLY A 466 -27.62 -29.59 12.05
N ARG A 467 -27.70 -30.87 11.65
CA ARG A 467 -26.59 -31.55 10.94
C ARG A 467 -26.40 -30.98 9.53
N PRO A 468 -27.43 -30.89 8.65
CA PRO A 468 -27.29 -30.26 7.34
C PRO A 468 -26.74 -28.83 7.38
N ILE A 469 -27.18 -28.00 8.35
CA ILE A 469 -26.70 -26.61 8.49
C ILE A 469 -25.21 -26.58 8.85
N LEU A 470 -24.78 -27.39 9.82
CA LEU A 470 -23.37 -27.46 10.23
C LEU A 470 -22.47 -27.86 9.06
N PHE A 471 -22.85 -28.90 8.31
CA PHE A 471 -22.08 -29.34 7.14
C PHE A 471 -22.11 -28.30 6.01
N GLY A 472 -23.24 -27.62 5.79
CA GLY A 472 -23.33 -26.54 4.81
C GLY A 472 -22.36 -25.40 5.11
N ILE A 473 -22.39 -24.87 6.34
CA ILE A 473 -21.51 -23.77 6.75
C ILE A 473 -20.04 -24.21 6.80
N LEU A 474 -19.75 -25.45 7.22
CA LEU A 474 -18.38 -25.99 7.19
C LEU A 474 -17.85 -26.11 5.77
N ILE A 475 -18.67 -26.55 4.81
CA ILE A 475 -18.28 -26.63 3.40
C ILE A 475 -17.97 -25.24 2.85
N ILE A 476 -18.82 -24.24 3.13
CA ILE A 476 -18.54 -22.85 2.75
C ILE A 476 -17.22 -22.39 3.39
N SER A 477 -17.02 -22.62 4.68
CA SER A 477 -15.78 -22.24 5.38
C SER A 477 -14.53 -22.88 4.76
N VAL A 478 -14.62 -24.16 4.37
CA VAL A 478 -13.52 -24.91 3.76
C VAL A 478 -13.21 -24.41 2.34
N VAL A 479 -14.21 -23.91 1.61
CA VAL A 479 -14.01 -23.31 0.28
C VAL A 479 -13.09 -22.09 0.33
N PHE A 480 -13.07 -21.37 1.45
CA PHE A 480 -12.18 -20.22 1.68
C PHE A 480 -10.81 -20.58 2.26
N LEU A 481 -10.62 -21.79 2.80
CA LEU A 481 -9.35 -22.22 3.40
C LEU A 481 -8.15 -22.06 2.44
N PRO A 482 -8.27 -22.39 1.13
CA PRO A 482 -7.15 -22.28 0.22
C PRO A 482 -6.71 -20.83 -0.05
N LEU A 483 -7.59 -19.84 0.11
CA LEU A 483 -7.21 -18.42 0.03
C LEU A 483 -6.26 -18.01 1.16
N MET A 484 -6.32 -18.69 2.30
CA MET A 484 -5.35 -18.50 3.40
C MET A 484 -3.95 -19.01 3.06
N THR A 485 -3.79 -19.75 1.94
CA THR A 485 -2.50 -20.28 1.46
C THR A 485 -1.87 -19.41 0.36
N LEU A 486 -2.50 -18.29 0.02
CA LEU A 486 -1.90 -17.28 -0.85
C LEU A 486 -0.72 -16.61 -0.12
N HIS A 487 0.35 -16.33 -0.86
CA HIS A 487 1.57 -15.70 -0.33
C HIS A 487 1.68 -14.28 -0.90
N GLY A 488 2.71 -13.52 -0.51
CA GLY A 488 3.00 -12.23 -1.14
C GLY A 488 1.90 -11.17 -0.91
N MET A 489 1.76 -10.29 -1.90
CA MET A 489 0.81 -9.18 -1.85
C MET A 489 -0.64 -9.69 -1.82
N GLU A 490 -0.97 -10.67 -2.68
CA GLU A 490 -2.30 -11.26 -2.76
C GLU A 490 -2.71 -11.96 -1.45
N GLY A 491 -1.78 -12.65 -0.79
CA GLY A 491 -2.00 -13.28 0.51
C GLY A 491 -2.27 -12.25 1.61
N LYS A 492 -1.41 -11.23 1.73
CA LYS A 492 -1.59 -10.16 2.74
C LYS A 492 -2.88 -9.37 2.53
N MET A 493 -3.33 -9.24 1.29
CA MET A 493 -4.55 -8.51 0.96
C MET A 493 -5.82 -9.33 1.20
N PHE A 494 -5.87 -10.60 0.77
CA PHE A 494 -7.11 -11.39 0.75
C PHE A 494 -7.21 -12.46 1.84
N ALA A 495 -6.12 -12.89 2.46
CA ALA A 495 -6.20 -13.80 3.61
C ALA A 495 -7.00 -13.20 4.78
N PRO A 496 -6.85 -11.90 5.14
CA PRO A 496 -7.70 -11.27 6.17
C PRO A 496 -9.20 -11.36 5.87
N LEU A 497 -9.60 -11.21 4.60
CA LEU A 497 -10.99 -11.37 4.16
C LEU A 497 -11.47 -12.80 4.44
N ALA A 498 -10.69 -13.81 4.06
CA ALA A 498 -11.01 -15.22 4.31
C ALA A 498 -11.07 -15.56 5.80
N TYR A 499 -10.14 -15.04 6.62
CA TYR A 499 -10.16 -15.23 8.07
C TYR A 499 -11.44 -14.66 8.69
N THR A 500 -11.77 -13.41 8.40
CA THR A 500 -12.96 -12.77 8.96
C THR A 500 -14.24 -13.50 8.57
N LEU A 501 -14.36 -13.92 7.31
CA LEU A 501 -15.51 -14.67 6.81
C LEU A 501 -15.63 -16.03 7.52
N VAL A 502 -14.56 -16.84 7.56
CA VAL A 502 -14.58 -18.16 8.22
C VAL A 502 -14.89 -18.04 9.71
N ILE A 503 -14.30 -17.05 10.40
CA ILE A 503 -14.60 -16.78 11.81
C ILE A 503 -16.08 -16.43 11.98
N ALA A 504 -16.63 -15.56 11.12
CA ALA A 504 -18.02 -15.15 11.19
C ALA A 504 -18.99 -16.31 10.93
N LEU A 505 -18.68 -17.19 9.98
CA LEU A 505 -19.45 -18.40 9.70
C LEU A 505 -19.38 -19.42 10.84
N LEU A 506 -18.20 -19.65 11.42
CA LEU A 506 -18.10 -20.56 12.57
C LEU A 506 -18.82 -19.99 13.80
N ALA A 507 -18.75 -18.67 14.02
CA ALA A 507 -19.54 -18.00 15.04
C ALA A 507 -21.05 -18.12 14.77
N SER A 508 -21.48 -18.02 13.50
CA SER A 508 -22.89 -18.13 13.12
C SER A 508 -23.46 -19.52 13.41
N VAL A 509 -22.67 -20.58 13.24
CA VAL A 509 -23.05 -21.96 13.62
C VAL A 509 -23.34 -22.04 15.12
N VAL A 510 -22.45 -21.48 15.94
CA VAL A 510 -22.62 -21.49 17.41
C VAL A 510 -23.89 -20.73 17.79
N VAL A 511 -24.10 -19.53 17.24
CA VAL A 511 -25.29 -18.72 17.50
C VAL A 511 -26.57 -19.41 17.01
N THR A 512 -26.53 -20.02 15.83
CA THR A 512 -27.65 -20.74 15.21
C THR A 512 -28.09 -21.95 16.02
N LEU A 513 -27.14 -22.72 16.56
CA LEU A 513 -27.45 -23.93 17.33
C LEU A 513 -27.77 -23.62 18.80
N THR A 514 -27.38 -22.47 19.33
CA THR A 514 -27.58 -22.14 20.76
C THR A 514 -28.66 -21.07 20.99
N LEU A 515 -28.49 -19.88 20.42
CA LEU A 515 -29.33 -18.72 20.67
C LEU A 515 -30.64 -18.77 19.89
N SER A 516 -30.61 -19.15 18.60
CA SER A 516 -31.82 -19.15 17.76
C SER A 516 -32.94 -20.08 18.29
N PRO A 517 -32.68 -21.31 18.76
CA PRO A 517 -33.71 -22.19 19.33
C PRO A 517 -34.26 -21.66 20.66
N VAL A 518 -33.42 -21.03 21.48
CA VAL A 518 -33.82 -20.40 22.75
C VAL A 518 -34.76 -19.24 22.50
N LEU A 519 -34.39 -18.32 21.60
CA LEU A 519 -35.23 -17.19 21.22
C LEU A 519 -36.55 -17.66 20.56
N ALA A 520 -36.48 -18.67 19.69
CA ALA A 520 -37.64 -19.32 19.09
C ALA A 520 -38.60 -19.87 20.17
N SER A 521 -38.08 -20.50 21.23
CA SER A 521 -38.90 -21.06 22.31
C SER A 521 -39.68 -19.99 23.09
N MET A 522 -39.13 -18.78 23.22
CA MET A 522 -39.75 -17.67 23.94
C MET A 522 -40.73 -16.88 23.07
N LEU A 523 -40.37 -16.62 21.82
CA LEU A 523 -41.09 -15.69 20.93
C LEU A 523 -42.12 -16.39 20.02
N LEU A 524 -41.84 -17.58 19.49
CA LEU A 524 -42.71 -18.21 18.49
C LEU A 524 -43.96 -18.84 19.12
N ARG A 525 -45.09 -18.70 18.41
CA ARG A 525 -46.38 -19.36 18.66
C ARG A 525 -46.89 -19.92 17.31
N GLY A 526 -47.65 -21.02 17.34
CA GLY A 526 -48.12 -21.73 16.13
C GLY A 526 -49.41 -21.15 15.52
N ASP A 527 -49.67 -19.85 15.69
CA ASP A 527 -50.96 -19.19 15.59
C ASP A 527 -51.31 -18.61 14.20
N HIS A 528 -50.53 -18.88 13.16
CA HIS A 528 -50.68 -18.24 11.85
C HIS A 528 -50.66 -19.21 10.64
N PRO A 529 -51.19 -18.81 9.46
CA PRO A 529 -51.21 -19.67 8.28
C PRO A 529 -49.80 -19.97 7.75
N ALA A 530 -49.58 -21.24 7.39
CA ALA A 530 -48.26 -21.77 7.03
C ALA A 530 -47.58 -21.13 5.79
N GLU A 531 -48.33 -20.41 4.94
CA GLU A 531 -47.82 -19.85 3.68
C GLU A 531 -48.22 -18.39 3.45
N THR A 532 -47.24 -17.55 3.11
CA THR A 532 -47.45 -16.16 2.69
C THR A 532 -48.03 -16.06 1.28
N ARG A 533 -48.70 -14.92 0.96
CA ARG A 533 -49.26 -14.67 -0.39
C ARG A 533 -48.19 -14.76 -1.49
N LEU A 534 -47.00 -14.23 -1.22
CA LEU A 534 -45.84 -14.28 -2.11
C LEU A 534 -45.41 -15.72 -2.41
N THR A 535 -45.28 -16.55 -1.35
CA THR A 535 -44.92 -17.96 -1.51
C THR A 535 -45.92 -18.72 -2.37
N ARG A 536 -47.22 -18.48 -2.18
CA ARG A 536 -48.27 -19.14 -2.96
C ARG A 536 -48.20 -18.76 -4.44
N TRP A 537 -47.97 -17.47 -4.73
CA TRP A 537 -47.77 -16.99 -6.09
C TRP A 537 -46.54 -17.62 -6.76
N MET A 538 -45.41 -17.69 -6.06
CA MET A 538 -44.19 -18.33 -6.56
C MET A 538 -44.41 -19.81 -6.86
N LYS A 539 -45.07 -20.55 -5.95
CA LYS A 539 -45.39 -21.98 -6.16
C LYS A 539 -46.29 -22.19 -7.37
N GLN A 540 -47.33 -21.37 -7.53
CA GLN A 540 -48.25 -21.46 -8.67
C GLN A 540 -47.55 -21.28 -10.02
N ARG A 541 -46.51 -20.43 -10.09
CA ARG A 541 -45.71 -20.22 -11.31
C ARG A 541 -44.63 -21.28 -11.50
N TYR A 542 -43.99 -21.72 -10.42
CA TYR A 542 -42.89 -22.67 -10.46
C TYR A 542 -43.33 -24.11 -10.74
N LEU A 543 -44.45 -24.57 -10.15
CA LEU A 543 -44.93 -25.95 -10.31
C LEU A 543 -45.18 -26.37 -11.77
N PRO A 544 -45.82 -25.55 -12.64
CA PRO A 544 -45.93 -25.83 -14.07
C PRO A 544 -44.56 -25.98 -14.75
N VAL A 545 -43.62 -25.09 -14.45
CA VAL A 545 -42.25 -25.12 -15.01
C VAL A 545 -41.54 -26.41 -14.61
N LEU A 546 -41.57 -26.76 -13.32
CA LEU A 546 -40.96 -27.98 -12.80
C LEU A 546 -41.55 -29.23 -13.46
N ARG A 547 -42.88 -29.31 -13.61
CA ARG A 547 -43.53 -30.45 -14.27
C ARG A 547 -43.16 -30.55 -15.75
N TRP A 548 -43.07 -29.41 -16.44
CA TRP A 548 -42.64 -29.35 -17.83
C TRP A 548 -41.17 -29.81 -17.98
N THR A 549 -40.29 -29.36 -17.09
CA THR A 549 -38.88 -29.75 -17.04
C THR A 549 -38.70 -31.24 -16.82
N LEU A 550 -39.48 -31.85 -15.94
CA LEU A 550 -39.43 -33.30 -15.70
C LEU A 550 -39.88 -34.13 -16.92
N HIS A 551 -40.78 -33.59 -17.76
CA HIS A 551 -41.21 -34.24 -19.01
C HIS A 551 -40.24 -34.02 -20.17
N HIS A 552 -39.64 -32.82 -20.29
CA HIS A 552 -38.76 -32.42 -21.39
C HIS A 552 -37.27 -32.37 -21.01
N ARG A 553 -36.84 -33.28 -20.13
CA ARG A 553 -35.49 -33.31 -19.53
C ARG A 553 -34.33 -33.26 -20.53
N GLY A 554 -34.45 -33.92 -21.67
CA GLY A 554 -33.39 -33.94 -22.70
C GLY A 554 -33.15 -32.53 -23.23
N LEU A 555 -34.22 -31.84 -23.59
CA LEU A 555 -34.17 -30.47 -24.08
C LEU A 555 -33.63 -29.49 -23.01
N VAL A 556 -34.07 -29.61 -21.76
CA VAL A 556 -33.58 -28.75 -20.66
C VAL A 556 -32.09 -28.94 -20.42
N LEU A 557 -31.61 -30.20 -20.40
CA LEU A 557 -30.18 -30.49 -20.25
C LEU A 557 -29.38 -29.92 -21.41
N THR A 558 -29.79 -30.17 -22.66
CA THR A 558 -29.09 -29.65 -23.85
C THR A 558 -29.04 -28.12 -23.85
N VAL A 559 -30.16 -27.44 -23.58
CA VAL A 559 -30.21 -25.97 -23.51
C VAL A 559 -29.29 -25.45 -22.40
N SER A 560 -29.36 -26.04 -21.19
CA SER A 560 -28.50 -25.61 -20.08
C SER A 560 -27.01 -25.79 -20.39
N THR A 561 -26.62 -26.89 -21.03
CA THR A 561 -25.24 -27.13 -21.46
C THR A 561 -24.81 -26.14 -22.55
N THR A 562 -25.67 -25.85 -23.52
CA THR A 562 -25.38 -24.83 -24.55
C THR A 562 -25.16 -23.46 -23.93
N ILE A 563 -25.97 -23.05 -22.95
CA ILE A 563 -25.78 -21.76 -22.27
C ILE A 563 -24.45 -21.72 -21.51
N VAL A 564 -24.06 -22.81 -20.84
CA VAL A 564 -22.73 -22.93 -20.22
C VAL A 564 -21.62 -22.74 -21.25
N LEU A 565 -21.70 -23.43 -22.39
CA LEU A 565 -20.69 -23.32 -23.46
C LEU A 565 -20.64 -21.90 -24.07
N CYS A 566 -21.78 -21.28 -24.31
CA CYS A 566 -21.85 -19.89 -24.79
C CYS A 566 -21.26 -18.91 -23.77
N SER A 567 -21.49 -19.13 -22.47
CA SER A 567 -20.89 -18.30 -21.42
C SER A 567 -19.38 -18.51 -21.32
N LEU A 568 -18.88 -19.74 -21.44
CA LEU A 568 -17.45 -20.01 -21.49
C LEU A 568 -16.79 -19.37 -22.72
N ALA A 569 -17.51 -19.26 -23.84
CA ALA A 569 -17.03 -18.54 -25.02
C ALA A 569 -16.89 -17.02 -24.80
N LEU A 570 -17.52 -16.44 -23.77
CA LEU A 570 -17.33 -15.04 -23.39
C LEU A 570 -16.05 -14.79 -22.59
N VAL A 571 -15.45 -15.83 -21.98
CA VAL A 571 -14.26 -15.69 -21.11
C VAL A 571 -13.10 -14.95 -21.79
N PRO A 572 -12.73 -15.23 -23.07
CA PRO A 572 -11.64 -14.50 -23.74
C PRO A 572 -11.93 -13.01 -23.98
N PHE A 573 -13.19 -12.57 -23.86
CA PHE A 573 -13.62 -11.18 -24.03
C PHE A 573 -13.69 -10.42 -22.70
N VAL A 574 -13.56 -11.11 -21.57
CA VAL A 574 -13.42 -10.48 -20.25
C VAL A 574 -11.94 -10.19 -20.03
N GLY A 575 -11.60 -8.91 -19.86
CA GLY A 575 -10.22 -8.48 -19.61
C GLY A 575 -9.64 -9.07 -18.33
N ARG A 576 -8.31 -9.06 -18.18
CA ARG A 576 -7.61 -9.54 -16.98
C ARG A 576 -6.78 -8.44 -16.32
N GLU A 577 -6.94 -8.30 -15.01
CA GLU A 577 -6.15 -7.39 -14.19
C GLU A 577 -5.82 -8.04 -12.84
N PHE A 578 -4.89 -7.46 -12.07
CA PHE A 578 -4.59 -7.96 -10.73
C PHE A 578 -5.70 -7.57 -9.75
N ILE A 579 -5.83 -6.27 -9.50
CA ILE A 579 -6.81 -5.65 -8.58
C ILE A 579 -7.20 -4.30 -9.18
N PRO A 580 -8.48 -3.90 -9.11
CA PRO A 580 -8.91 -2.57 -9.51
C PRO A 580 -8.19 -1.47 -8.73
N LEU A 581 -7.96 -0.33 -9.39
CA LEU A 581 -7.40 0.85 -8.75
C LEU A 581 -8.34 1.41 -7.68
N LEU A 582 -7.86 1.57 -6.45
CA LEU A 582 -8.63 2.25 -5.40
C LEU A 582 -8.48 3.77 -5.52
N GLU A 583 -9.58 4.51 -5.42
CA GLU A 583 -9.55 5.97 -5.33
C GLU A 583 -9.14 6.43 -3.92
N GLU A 584 -8.09 7.24 -3.79
CA GLU A 584 -7.56 7.72 -2.49
C GLU A 584 -8.04 9.13 -2.10
N GLY A 585 -8.72 9.86 -3.00
CA GLY A 585 -9.09 11.26 -2.79
C GLY A 585 -7.92 12.26 -2.91
N ALA A 586 -6.75 11.78 -3.33
CA ALA A 586 -5.58 12.58 -3.66
C ALA A 586 -4.87 11.99 -4.89
N LEU A 587 -4.17 12.85 -5.63
CA LEU A 587 -3.37 12.46 -6.80
C LEU A 587 -1.90 12.78 -6.52
N THR A 588 -1.00 11.98 -7.09
CA THR A 588 0.44 12.27 -7.14
C THR A 588 0.92 12.23 -8.60
N PRO A 589 0.82 13.35 -9.36
CA PRO A 589 1.38 13.42 -10.70
C PRO A 589 2.90 13.56 -10.62
N GLN A 590 3.64 12.46 -10.72
CA GLN A 590 5.09 12.50 -10.68
C GLN A 590 5.64 13.31 -11.87
N VAL A 591 6.26 14.45 -11.59
CA VAL A 591 6.83 15.34 -12.61
C VAL A 591 8.30 15.03 -12.76
N VAL A 592 8.72 14.69 -13.98
CA VAL A 592 10.12 14.41 -14.30
C VAL A 592 10.59 15.29 -15.43
N ARG A 593 11.68 16.02 -15.15
CA ARG A 593 12.36 16.96 -16.02
C ARG A 593 13.57 16.30 -16.68
N LEU A 594 14.28 17.08 -17.50
CA LEU A 594 15.59 16.66 -18.02
C LEU A 594 16.59 16.44 -16.86
N PRO A 595 17.43 15.39 -16.91
CA PRO A 595 18.44 15.10 -15.89
C PRO A 595 19.35 16.29 -15.52
N SER A 596 19.72 17.11 -16.50
CA SER A 596 20.63 18.24 -16.35
C SER A 596 20.00 19.49 -15.70
N VAL A 597 18.71 19.45 -15.35
CA VAL A 597 18.01 20.62 -14.83
C VAL A 597 18.58 21.06 -13.48
N SER A 598 18.71 22.36 -13.27
CA SER A 598 19.12 22.91 -11.97
C SER A 598 17.96 22.88 -10.98
N LEU A 599 18.24 22.82 -9.67
CA LEU A 599 17.19 22.91 -8.65
C LEU A 599 16.36 24.21 -8.75
N PRO A 600 16.95 25.41 -8.95
CA PRO A 600 16.18 26.65 -9.13
C PRO A 600 15.22 26.60 -10.33
N GLU A 601 15.67 26.10 -11.48
CA GLU A 601 14.82 25.95 -12.65
C GLU A 601 13.70 24.92 -12.39
N SER A 602 14.03 23.83 -11.68
CA SER A 602 13.06 22.80 -11.32
C SER A 602 11.94 23.35 -10.44
N ILE A 603 12.27 24.22 -9.48
CA ILE A 603 11.31 24.92 -8.62
C ILE A 603 10.37 25.79 -9.47
N GLU A 604 10.89 26.55 -10.44
CA GLU A 604 10.04 27.40 -11.30
C GLU A 604 9.12 26.58 -12.22
N MET A 605 9.63 25.50 -12.82
CA MET A 605 8.79 24.57 -13.58
C MET A 605 7.72 23.89 -12.70
N GLU A 606 8.07 23.56 -11.44
CA GLU A 606 7.10 22.98 -10.50
C GLU A 606 6.01 23.99 -10.14
N LYS A 607 6.37 25.26 -9.95
CA LYS A 607 5.38 26.32 -9.70
C LYS A 607 4.40 26.48 -10.86
N GLN A 608 4.87 26.37 -12.10
CA GLN A 608 4.00 26.37 -13.28
C GLN A 608 3.06 25.17 -13.29
N THR A 609 3.58 23.98 -12.96
CA THR A 609 2.79 22.74 -12.85
C THR A 609 1.68 22.89 -11.80
N HIS A 610 2.00 23.41 -10.61
CA HIS A 610 1.01 23.63 -9.55
C HIS A 610 -0.08 24.62 -9.97
N LYS A 611 0.29 25.73 -10.61
CA LYS A 611 -0.67 26.71 -11.12
C LYS A 611 -1.62 26.09 -12.14
N ALA A 612 -1.11 25.27 -13.07
CA ALA A 612 -1.91 24.56 -14.04
C ALA A 612 -2.89 23.56 -13.39
N MET A 613 -2.49 22.90 -12.31
CA MET A 613 -3.39 22.01 -11.54
C MET A 613 -4.42 22.78 -10.73
N LEU A 614 -4.06 23.93 -10.15
CA LEU A 614 -4.96 24.79 -9.37
C LEU A 614 -6.01 25.53 -10.22
N GLU A 615 -5.87 25.54 -11.55
CA GLU A 615 -6.94 25.99 -12.46
C GLU A 615 -8.19 25.11 -12.35
N PHE A 616 -8.04 23.84 -11.92
CA PHE A 616 -9.16 22.93 -11.73
C PHE A 616 -9.84 23.19 -10.37
N PRO A 617 -11.15 23.48 -10.33
CA PRO A 617 -11.87 23.77 -9.08
C PRO A 617 -11.94 22.56 -8.13
N GLU A 618 -11.65 21.35 -8.62
CA GLU A 618 -11.55 20.12 -7.84
C GLU A 618 -10.29 20.08 -6.96
N VAL A 619 -9.23 20.81 -7.31
CA VAL A 619 -7.96 20.79 -6.59
C VAL A 619 -8.01 21.75 -5.41
N ARG A 620 -7.78 21.23 -4.21
CA ARG A 620 -7.78 22.01 -2.96
C ARG A 620 -6.41 22.64 -2.68
N MET A 621 -5.35 21.87 -2.84
CA MET A 621 -3.98 22.28 -2.56
C MET A 621 -3.01 21.32 -3.24
N ALA A 622 -1.87 21.84 -3.70
CA ALA A 622 -0.77 21.08 -4.26
C ALA A 622 0.53 21.38 -3.50
N VAL A 623 1.15 20.36 -2.92
CA VAL A 623 2.44 20.44 -2.23
C VAL A 623 3.39 19.45 -2.86
N SER A 624 4.54 19.91 -3.32
CA SER A 624 5.53 19.05 -3.96
C SER A 624 6.84 19.06 -3.24
N LYS A 625 7.45 17.88 -3.25
CA LYS A 625 8.82 17.65 -2.82
C LYS A 625 9.64 17.45 -4.10
N ILE A 626 10.66 18.28 -4.29
CA ILE A 626 11.58 18.21 -5.43
C ILE A 626 12.90 17.64 -4.90
N GLY A 627 13.42 16.61 -5.55
CA GLY A 627 14.66 15.94 -5.11
C GLY A 627 14.54 15.28 -3.74
N ARG A 628 15.65 15.20 -3.01
CA ARG A 628 15.74 14.47 -1.73
C ARG A 628 16.03 15.37 -0.54
N PRO A 629 15.63 14.96 0.67
CA PRO A 629 16.09 15.57 1.91
C PRO A 629 17.60 15.32 2.13
N ASP A 630 18.24 16.19 2.93
CA ASP A 630 19.68 16.09 3.22
C ASP A 630 20.05 14.84 4.03
N ILE A 631 19.09 14.26 4.76
CA ILE A 631 19.19 12.93 5.33
C ILE A 631 18.53 11.99 4.33
N ALA A 632 19.32 11.26 3.55
CA ALA A 632 18.86 10.52 2.39
C ALA A 632 17.92 9.37 2.79
N PHE A 633 16.62 9.65 2.87
CA PHE A 633 15.57 8.67 3.12
C PHE A 633 14.94 8.13 1.83
N GLY A 634 15.10 8.89 0.75
CA GLY A 634 14.63 8.59 -0.59
C GLY A 634 15.69 8.97 -1.63
N PRO A 635 15.71 8.30 -2.78
CA PRO A 635 16.73 8.51 -3.79
C PRO A 635 16.47 9.68 -4.73
N GLU A 636 15.37 10.41 -4.61
CA GLU A 636 14.93 11.42 -5.58
C GLU A 636 16.01 12.48 -5.87
N GLU A 637 16.10 12.94 -7.13
CA GLU A 637 17.06 13.96 -7.58
C GLU A 637 16.33 15.25 -8.00
N PRO A 638 17.00 16.40 -8.11
CA PRO A 638 16.35 17.67 -8.43
C PRO A 638 15.47 17.69 -9.69
N ASN A 639 15.67 16.75 -10.62
CA ASN A 639 14.86 16.60 -11.83
C ASN A 639 13.50 15.90 -11.58
N GLU A 640 13.30 15.25 -10.44
CA GLU A 640 12.09 14.50 -10.08
C GLU A 640 11.33 15.20 -8.95
N SER A 641 10.00 15.24 -9.04
CA SER A 641 9.12 15.67 -7.95
C SER A 641 7.85 14.82 -7.85
N ASP A 642 7.38 14.61 -6.62
CA ASP A 642 6.15 13.87 -6.26
C ASP A 642 5.12 14.82 -5.58
N PRO A 643 4.42 15.68 -6.36
CA PRO A 643 3.39 16.57 -5.85
C PRO A 643 2.22 15.80 -5.23
N ILE A 644 1.92 16.02 -3.96
CA ILE A 644 0.66 15.59 -3.34
C ILE A 644 -0.42 16.64 -3.63
N VAL A 645 -1.35 16.26 -4.50
CA VAL A 645 -2.49 17.08 -4.92
C VAL A 645 -3.73 16.58 -4.20
N THR A 646 -4.19 17.34 -3.21
CA THR A 646 -5.42 17.02 -2.48
C THR A 646 -6.64 17.53 -3.23
N LEU A 647 -7.69 16.70 -3.31
CA LEU A 647 -8.93 17.05 -3.98
C LEU A 647 -10.00 17.44 -2.98
N PHE A 648 -10.93 18.30 -3.40
CA PHE A 648 -12.18 18.50 -2.67
C PHE A 648 -13.05 17.23 -2.74
N PRO A 649 -13.99 17.04 -1.80
CA PRO A 649 -14.91 15.90 -1.83
C PRO A 649 -15.64 15.77 -3.17
N ARG A 650 -15.82 14.54 -3.66
CA ARG A 650 -16.40 14.23 -4.97
C ARG A 650 -17.76 14.90 -5.26
N SER A 651 -18.54 15.17 -4.21
CA SER A 651 -19.83 15.87 -4.32
C SER A 651 -19.73 17.33 -4.80
N SER A 652 -18.56 17.96 -4.75
CA SER A 652 -18.36 19.35 -5.19
C SER A 652 -17.73 19.49 -6.57
N TRP A 653 -17.46 18.38 -7.26
CA TRP A 653 -16.78 18.38 -8.57
C TRP A 653 -17.68 18.94 -9.68
N LYS A 654 -17.09 19.67 -10.62
CA LYS A 654 -17.79 20.38 -11.72
C LYS A 654 -17.26 19.98 -13.11
N THR A 655 -15.96 19.77 -13.22
CA THR A 655 -15.23 19.47 -14.47
C THR A 655 -15.38 18.02 -14.89
N ALA A 656 -15.46 17.11 -13.92
CA ALA A 656 -15.45 15.66 -14.15
C ALA A 656 -16.36 14.93 -13.15
N GLN A 657 -16.97 13.81 -13.58
CA GLN A 657 -17.78 12.95 -12.71
C GLN A 657 -17.01 11.76 -12.12
N THR A 658 -15.88 11.40 -12.74
CA THR A 658 -15.03 10.27 -12.31
C THR A 658 -13.60 10.73 -12.10
N GLN A 659 -12.89 10.09 -11.16
CA GLN A 659 -11.48 10.43 -10.91
C GLN A 659 -10.65 10.20 -12.17
N THR A 660 -10.87 9.09 -12.90
CA THR A 660 -10.21 8.81 -14.18
C THR A 660 -10.35 9.97 -15.18
N SER A 661 -11.56 10.51 -15.36
CA SER A 661 -11.78 11.64 -16.27
C SER A 661 -11.09 12.93 -15.81
N LEU A 662 -11.00 13.16 -14.50
CA LEU A 662 -10.27 14.31 -13.94
C LEU A 662 -8.77 14.15 -14.12
N THR A 663 -8.23 12.97 -13.83
CA THR A 663 -6.83 12.60 -14.04
C THR A 663 -6.44 12.75 -15.51
N ASP A 664 -7.29 12.35 -16.44
CA ASP A 664 -7.05 12.52 -17.88
C ASP A 664 -7.03 14.00 -18.30
N ALA A 665 -7.95 14.81 -17.76
CA ALA A 665 -7.99 16.25 -18.02
C ALA A 665 -6.75 16.98 -17.46
N ILE A 666 -6.36 16.65 -16.23
CA ILE A 666 -5.12 17.17 -15.62
C ILE A 666 -3.90 16.73 -16.44
N ARG A 667 -3.83 15.45 -16.85
CA ARG A 667 -2.73 14.93 -17.68
C ARG A 667 -2.59 15.73 -18.98
N GLN A 668 -3.70 15.99 -19.68
CA GLN A 668 -3.68 16.79 -20.91
C GLN A 668 -3.19 18.21 -20.67
N LYS A 669 -3.65 18.85 -19.59
CA LYS A 669 -3.23 20.19 -19.22
C LYS A 669 -1.73 20.26 -18.88
N LEU A 670 -1.21 19.27 -18.16
CA LEU A 670 0.20 19.21 -17.80
C LEU A 670 1.10 18.89 -19.00
N ALA A 671 0.60 18.17 -20.00
CA ALA A 671 1.32 17.90 -21.25
C ALA A 671 1.58 19.16 -22.10
N GLU A 672 0.91 20.29 -21.82
CA GLU A 672 1.17 21.58 -22.47
C GLU A 672 2.46 22.25 -21.98
N ILE A 673 2.99 21.84 -20.81
CA ILE A 673 4.20 22.43 -20.22
C ILE A 673 5.43 21.80 -20.89
N PRO A 674 6.28 22.60 -21.56
CA PRO A 674 7.46 22.06 -22.24
C PRO A 674 8.52 21.60 -21.24
N GLY A 675 9.21 20.51 -21.56
CA GLY A 675 10.36 20.04 -20.79
C GLY A 675 10.02 19.21 -19.54
N ILE A 676 8.74 18.85 -19.34
CA ILE A 676 8.32 17.90 -18.31
C ILE A 676 7.67 16.65 -18.92
N SER A 677 7.80 15.54 -18.21
CA SER A 677 7.04 14.31 -18.40
C SER A 677 6.29 14.02 -17.11
N VAL A 678 5.03 13.60 -17.21
CA VAL A 678 4.18 13.37 -16.03
C VAL A 678 3.69 11.94 -16.00
N LEU A 679 3.81 11.29 -14.85
CA LEU A 679 3.22 9.98 -14.58
C LEU A 679 2.12 10.17 -13.54
N MET A 680 0.88 9.85 -13.92
CA MET A 680 -0.25 9.98 -12.99
C MET A 680 -0.28 8.79 -12.05
N SER A 681 -0.32 9.04 -10.74
CA SER A 681 -0.50 8.02 -9.70
C SER A 681 -1.27 8.58 -8.50
N GLN A 682 -1.34 7.81 -7.40
CA GLN A 682 -1.90 8.21 -6.11
C GLN A 682 -0.89 7.95 -4.97
N PRO A 683 -0.93 8.69 -3.84
CA PRO A 683 0.12 8.64 -2.82
C PRO A 683 0.42 7.25 -2.24
N ILE A 684 -0.59 6.47 -1.86
CA ILE A 684 -0.39 5.12 -1.32
C ILE A 684 -0.01 4.16 -2.45
N GLN A 685 -0.69 4.24 -3.60
CA GLN A 685 -0.38 3.44 -4.77
C GLN A 685 1.09 3.57 -5.18
N GLU A 686 1.59 4.79 -5.38
CA GLU A 686 2.98 5.06 -5.79
C GLU A 686 3.97 4.43 -4.81
N ARG A 687 3.76 4.62 -3.51
CA ARG A 687 4.63 4.05 -2.46
C ARG A 687 4.54 2.53 -2.39
N LEU A 688 3.36 1.96 -2.64
CA LEU A 688 3.16 0.52 -2.65
C LEU A 688 3.88 -0.14 -3.83
N ASP A 689 3.70 0.41 -5.02
CA ASP A 689 4.34 -0.07 -6.25
C ASP A 689 5.87 0.04 -6.14
N GLU A 690 6.37 1.16 -5.62
CA GLU A 690 7.80 1.40 -5.38
C GLU A 690 8.39 0.38 -4.41
N LEU A 691 7.77 0.15 -3.26
CA LEU A 691 8.37 -0.73 -2.26
C LEU A 691 8.29 -2.21 -2.67
N ILE A 692 7.24 -2.61 -3.39
CA ILE A 692 7.07 -4.01 -3.78
C ILE A 692 7.91 -4.36 -4.99
N SER A 693 7.83 -3.56 -6.07
CA SER A 693 8.46 -3.89 -7.34
C SER A 693 9.71 -3.07 -7.64
N GLY A 694 9.92 -1.95 -6.93
CA GLY A 694 11.03 -1.02 -7.16
C GLY A 694 10.71 -0.01 -8.25
N ILE A 695 9.47 0.01 -8.71
CA ILE A 695 9.00 0.72 -9.88
C ILE A 695 7.69 1.42 -9.51
N ARG A 696 7.51 2.67 -9.95
CA ARG A 696 6.37 3.53 -9.59
C ARG A 696 5.21 3.49 -10.59
N THR A 697 5.28 2.60 -11.58
CA THR A 697 4.26 2.42 -12.61
C THR A 697 3.61 1.05 -12.47
N GLU A 698 2.37 0.93 -12.93
CA GLU A 698 1.60 -0.32 -12.83
C GLU A 698 2.29 -1.49 -13.54
N CYS A 699 2.86 -1.25 -14.71
CA CYS A 699 3.59 -2.24 -15.49
C CYS A 699 4.99 -1.75 -15.80
N ALA A 700 5.92 -2.71 -15.93
CA ALA A 700 7.27 -2.39 -16.35
C ALA A 700 7.91 -3.54 -17.13
N ILE A 701 8.82 -3.17 -18.03
CA ILE A 701 9.71 -4.10 -18.73
C ILE A 701 11.11 -3.87 -18.14
N LYS A 702 11.67 -4.86 -17.47
CA LYS A 702 13.04 -4.80 -16.92
C LYS A 702 14.00 -5.40 -17.95
N LEU A 703 14.95 -4.61 -18.44
CA LEU A 703 16.00 -5.03 -19.35
C LEU A 703 17.33 -5.12 -18.57
N PHE A 704 17.94 -6.30 -18.58
CA PHE A 704 19.20 -6.58 -17.88
C PHE A 704 20.37 -6.68 -18.87
N GLY A 705 21.54 -6.19 -18.46
CA GLY A 705 22.75 -6.16 -19.28
C GLY A 705 23.92 -5.53 -18.53
N GLU A 706 25.14 -5.55 -19.10
CA GLU A 706 26.33 -4.97 -18.45
C GLU A 706 26.62 -3.53 -18.91
N ASP A 707 26.47 -3.29 -20.21
CA ASP A 707 26.74 -1.99 -20.85
C ASP A 707 25.50 -1.08 -20.77
N LEU A 708 25.69 0.13 -20.22
CA LEU A 708 24.63 1.11 -19.99
C LEU A 708 24.13 1.73 -21.31
N ASP A 709 24.99 1.90 -22.31
CA ASP A 709 24.61 2.52 -23.58
C ASP A 709 23.73 1.56 -24.39
N VAL A 710 24.11 0.27 -24.43
CA VAL A 710 23.29 -0.78 -25.05
C VAL A 710 21.94 -0.94 -24.34
N LEU A 711 21.93 -0.84 -23.00
CA LEU A 711 20.70 -0.86 -22.21
C LEU A 711 19.79 0.31 -22.58
N HIS A 712 20.34 1.53 -22.67
CA HIS A 712 19.61 2.74 -23.03
C HIS A 712 18.98 2.63 -24.43
N ASP A 713 19.78 2.31 -25.43
CA ASP A 713 19.32 2.25 -26.82
C ASP A 713 18.20 1.21 -27.01
N LYS A 714 18.36 0.02 -26.42
CA LYS A 714 17.33 -1.02 -26.47
C LYS A 714 16.10 -0.66 -25.65
N ALA A 715 16.22 0.08 -24.56
CA ALA A 715 15.08 0.55 -23.81
C ALA A 715 14.25 1.57 -24.59
N GLU A 716 14.88 2.51 -25.30
CA GLU A 716 14.19 3.46 -26.17
C GLU A 716 13.50 2.77 -27.36
N GLU A 717 14.14 1.78 -27.99
CA GLU A 717 13.50 0.95 -29.03
C GLU A 717 12.24 0.23 -28.48
N ILE A 718 12.33 -0.35 -27.27
CA ILE A 718 11.21 -1.01 -26.61
C ILE A 718 10.12 0.01 -26.24
N ALA A 719 10.47 1.20 -25.75
CA ALA A 719 9.51 2.23 -25.40
C ALA A 719 8.73 2.73 -26.62
N ALA A 720 9.40 2.98 -27.74
CA ALA A 720 8.77 3.36 -29.00
C ALA A 720 7.80 2.29 -29.52
N LEU A 721 8.14 1.01 -29.35
CA LEU A 721 7.26 -0.11 -29.68
C LEU A 721 6.01 -0.13 -28.78
N MET A 722 6.19 0.06 -27.47
CA MET A 722 5.11 0.03 -26.49
C MET A 722 4.12 1.19 -26.68
N GLN A 723 4.60 2.38 -27.10
CA GLN A 723 3.73 3.52 -27.41
C GLN A 723 2.73 3.26 -28.55
N GLN A 724 3.01 2.29 -29.43
CA GLN A 724 2.11 1.91 -30.52
C GLN A 724 0.96 0.98 -30.08
N ILE A 725 1.01 0.46 -28.85
CA ILE A 725 0.01 -0.48 -28.34
C ILE A 725 -1.17 0.29 -27.76
N ASN A 726 -2.37 -0.03 -28.21
CA ASN A 726 -3.59 0.57 -27.66
C ASN A 726 -3.76 0.19 -26.18
N GLY A 727 -4.02 1.19 -25.34
CA GLY A 727 -4.15 1.07 -23.89
C GLY A 727 -2.88 1.41 -23.11
N VAL A 728 -1.72 1.52 -23.76
CA VAL A 728 -0.48 1.94 -23.12
C VAL A 728 -0.43 3.47 -23.02
N LYS A 729 -0.23 3.99 -21.80
CA LYS A 729 -0.08 5.42 -21.51
C LYS A 729 1.15 5.65 -20.63
N ASP A 730 1.60 6.90 -20.60
CA ASP A 730 2.67 7.37 -19.71
C ASP A 730 3.95 6.51 -19.83
N VAL A 731 4.31 6.09 -21.06
CA VAL A 731 5.52 5.28 -21.32
C VAL A 731 6.76 6.09 -20.99
N LYS A 732 7.62 5.52 -20.16
CA LYS A 732 8.84 6.16 -19.73
C LYS A 732 9.99 5.17 -19.59
N VAL A 733 11.11 5.51 -20.20
CA VAL A 733 12.39 4.86 -19.96
C VAL A 733 13.03 5.48 -18.72
N GLU A 734 13.58 4.64 -17.85
CA GLU A 734 14.39 5.08 -16.73
C GLU A 734 15.57 5.92 -17.24
N GLN A 735 15.60 7.20 -16.88
CA GLN A 735 16.71 8.09 -17.25
C GLN A 735 17.99 7.64 -16.55
N ILE A 736 18.95 7.15 -17.35
CA ILE A 736 20.28 6.74 -16.89
C ILE A 736 21.41 7.61 -17.43
N ALA A 737 21.21 8.37 -18.51
CA ALA A 737 22.17 9.29 -19.12
C ALA A 737 21.66 10.75 -19.08
N GLY A 738 22.37 11.71 -19.68
CA GLY A 738 21.95 13.11 -19.75
C GLY A 738 22.53 14.04 -18.66
N GLN A 739 23.35 13.53 -17.74
CA GLN A 739 23.92 14.34 -16.67
C GLN A 739 25.27 14.93 -17.10
N PRO A 740 25.44 16.27 -17.10
CA PRO A 740 26.73 16.90 -17.36
C PRO A 740 27.66 16.79 -16.13
N TYR A 741 28.90 16.37 -16.38
CA TYR A 741 30.00 16.24 -15.42
C TYR A 741 31.14 17.19 -15.80
N LEU A 742 31.62 17.97 -14.82
CA LEU A 742 32.92 18.61 -14.93
C LEU A 742 34.00 17.60 -14.55
N THR A 743 34.64 17.00 -15.53
CA THR A 743 35.67 15.98 -15.32
C THR A 743 37.03 16.65 -15.21
N VAL A 744 37.76 16.39 -14.12
CA VAL A 744 39.17 16.78 -13.93
C VAL A 744 40.03 15.53 -14.08
N ASP A 745 40.50 15.27 -15.30
CA ASP A 745 41.33 14.11 -15.62
C ASP A 745 42.81 14.41 -15.32
N ILE A 746 43.29 13.92 -14.18
CA ILE A 746 44.61 14.23 -13.65
C ILE A 746 45.69 13.48 -14.43
N ASP A 747 46.56 14.23 -15.10
CA ASP A 747 47.66 13.66 -15.88
C ASP A 747 48.84 13.34 -14.95
N ARG A 748 49.01 12.04 -14.67
CA ARG A 748 50.09 11.53 -13.81
C ARG A 748 51.49 11.91 -14.29
N GLN A 749 51.72 12.07 -15.59
CA GLN A 749 53.02 12.46 -16.12
C GLN A 749 53.30 13.94 -15.91
N LYS A 750 52.26 14.79 -16.03
CA LYS A 750 52.39 16.24 -15.78
C LYS A 750 52.61 16.54 -14.30
N ILE A 751 51.81 15.98 -13.40
CA ILE A 751 51.96 16.23 -11.95
C ILE A 751 53.31 15.74 -11.42
N ALA A 752 53.84 14.64 -11.97
CA ALA A 752 55.14 14.09 -11.57
C ALA A 752 56.30 15.03 -11.87
N ARG A 753 56.23 15.84 -12.94
CA ARG A 753 57.25 16.85 -13.28
C ARG A 753 57.36 17.95 -12.23
N PHE A 754 56.27 18.21 -11.52
CA PHE A 754 56.19 19.23 -10.48
C PHE A 754 56.29 18.65 -9.06
N GLY A 755 56.48 17.33 -8.93
CA GLY A 755 56.50 16.66 -7.63
C GLY A 755 55.17 16.75 -6.87
N ILE A 756 54.06 16.81 -7.58
CA ILE A 756 52.70 16.88 -7.03
C ILE A 756 52.08 15.48 -7.04
N ASN A 757 51.47 15.07 -5.93
CA ASN A 757 50.72 13.82 -5.86
C ASN A 757 49.28 14.02 -6.31
N VAL A 758 48.64 12.94 -6.72
CA VAL A 758 47.20 12.94 -7.04
C VAL A 758 46.37 13.40 -5.83
N ALA A 759 46.78 13.01 -4.62
CA ALA A 759 46.12 13.41 -3.38
C ALA A 759 46.10 14.93 -3.18
N ASP A 760 47.19 15.63 -3.52
CA ASP A 760 47.29 17.10 -3.38
C ASP A 760 46.28 17.79 -4.31
N VAL A 761 46.13 17.28 -5.53
CA VAL A 761 45.15 17.79 -6.51
C VAL A 761 43.72 17.50 -6.04
N GLN A 762 43.45 16.28 -5.57
CA GLN A 762 42.13 15.87 -5.06
C GLN A 762 41.72 16.66 -3.82
N GLU A 763 42.67 16.96 -2.92
CA GLU A 763 42.40 17.79 -1.74
C GLU A 763 41.94 19.19 -2.12
N ILE A 764 42.57 19.79 -3.14
CA ILE A 764 42.15 21.10 -3.66
C ILE A 764 40.75 21.01 -4.28
N ILE A 765 40.44 19.98 -5.07
CA ILE A 765 39.10 19.80 -5.65
C ILE A 765 38.05 19.66 -4.54
N THR A 766 38.28 18.78 -3.57
CA THR A 766 37.33 18.51 -2.47
C THR A 766 37.15 19.70 -1.53
N THR A 767 38.22 20.44 -1.24
CA THR A 767 38.16 21.60 -0.31
C THR A 767 37.73 22.87 -1.05
N ALA A 768 38.40 23.25 -2.14
CA ALA A 768 38.14 24.51 -2.83
C ALA A 768 36.79 24.52 -3.56
N ILE A 769 36.44 23.40 -4.23
CA ILE A 769 35.21 23.29 -5.03
C ILE A 769 34.13 22.58 -4.23
N GLY A 770 34.41 21.43 -3.62
CA GLY A 770 33.41 20.63 -2.91
C GLY A 770 32.91 21.25 -1.60
N GLY A 771 33.78 21.95 -0.86
CA GLY A 771 33.45 22.49 0.45
C GLY A 771 33.64 21.48 1.58
N LYS A 772 34.87 21.02 1.80
CA LYS A 772 35.18 20.02 2.83
C LYS A 772 34.91 20.58 4.23
N ALA A 773 34.24 19.80 5.08
CA ALA A 773 34.01 20.13 6.49
C ALA A 773 35.31 20.02 7.29
N ALA A 774 35.72 21.11 7.93
CA ALA A 774 36.86 21.13 8.85
C ALA A 774 36.47 20.71 10.27
N THR A 775 35.31 21.15 10.74
CA THR A 775 34.82 20.86 12.10
C THR A 775 33.31 21.10 12.22
N HIS A 776 32.74 20.96 13.42
CA HIS A 776 31.34 21.23 13.73
C HIS A 776 31.20 22.32 14.81
N VAL A 777 30.39 23.34 14.56
CA VAL A 777 30.04 24.39 15.53
C VAL A 777 28.85 23.91 16.37
N TYR A 778 28.94 24.08 17.68
CA TYR A 778 27.91 23.65 18.64
C TYR A 778 27.12 24.87 19.16
N GLU A 779 25.81 24.89 18.91
CA GLU A 779 24.87 25.89 19.45
C GLU A 779 23.92 25.19 20.44
N GLY A 780 24.34 25.08 21.71
CA GLY A 780 23.63 24.28 22.70
C GLY A 780 23.68 22.79 22.32
N GLU A 781 22.53 22.20 22.03
CA GLU A 781 22.41 20.81 21.56
C GLU A 781 22.52 20.69 20.02
N ARG A 782 22.45 21.82 19.30
CA ARG A 782 22.48 21.86 17.84
C ARG A 782 23.92 21.80 17.34
N ARG A 783 24.14 21.10 16.23
CA ARG A 783 25.45 21.04 15.55
C ARG A 783 25.33 21.42 14.09
N PHE A 784 26.26 22.27 13.62
CA PHE A 784 26.32 22.73 12.24
C PHE A 784 27.74 22.52 11.70
N GLN A 785 27.86 22.15 10.43
CA GLN A 785 29.17 21.99 9.80
C GLN A 785 29.84 23.36 9.58
N LEU A 786 31.15 23.41 9.80
CA LEU A 786 32.02 24.49 9.37
C LEU A 786 32.86 23.99 8.20
N ILE A 787 32.60 24.54 7.02
CA ILE A 787 33.28 24.17 5.77
C ILE A 787 34.23 25.26 5.30
N LEU A 788 35.26 24.86 4.56
CA LEU A 788 36.11 25.76 3.80
C LEU A 788 35.84 25.57 2.32
N ARG A 789 35.72 26.68 1.57
CA ARG A 789 35.46 26.66 0.12
C ARG A 789 35.99 27.94 -0.53
N PHE A 790 36.21 27.94 -1.84
CA PHE A 790 36.41 29.20 -2.57
C PHE A 790 35.08 29.94 -2.81
N PRO A 791 35.12 31.29 -2.88
CA PRO A 791 34.01 32.10 -3.36
C PRO A 791 33.54 31.63 -4.74
N GLU A 792 32.24 31.77 -5.00
CA GLU A 792 31.59 31.29 -6.23
C GLU A 792 32.27 31.74 -7.55
N PRO A 793 32.75 33.00 -7.71
CA PRO A 793 33.41 33.44 -8.94
C PRO A 793 34.67 32.65 -9.33
N TYR A 794 35.33 31.98 -8.37
CA TYR A 794 36.55 31.21 -8.61
C TYR A 794 36.29 29.72 -8.92
N ARG A 795 35.02 29.30 -8.97
CA ARG A 795 34.63 27.90 -9.18
C ARG A 795 33.34 27.71 -9.99
N ASN A 796 32.84 28.75 -10.64
CA ASN A 796 31.56 28.71 -11.36
C ASN A 796 31.70 28.33 -12.84
N SER A 797 32.92 28.24 -13.36
CA SER A 797 33.19 27.96 -14.77
C SER A 797 34.42 27.08 -14.97
N VAL A 798 34.47 26.38 -16.10
CA VAL A 798 35.64 25.57 -16.52
C VAL A 798 36.92 26.42 -16.50
N GLY A 799 36.85 27.67 -16.98
CA GLY A 799 37.98 28.60 -16.96
C GLY A 799 38.46 28.91 -15.54
N SER A 800 37.54 29.24 -14.64
CA SER A 800 37.89 29.51 -13.23
C SER A 800 38.52 28.30 -12.53
N VAL A 801 38.00 27.09 -12.77
CA VAL A 801 38.54 25.85 -12.22
C VAL A 801 39.93 25.53 -12.79
N SER A 802 40.16 25.84 -14.06
CA SER A 802 41.45 25.66 -14.73
C SER A 802 42.57 26.54 -14.14
N GLU A 803 42.20 27.71 -13.61
CA GLU A 803 43.13 28.66 -12.99
C GLU A 803 43.41 28.40 -11.50
N ILE A 804 42.69 27.45 -10.88
CA ILE A 804 42.94 27.04 -9.49
C ILE A 804 44.38 26.53 -9.41
N ARG A 805 45.16 27.04 -8.45
CA ARG A 805 46.59 26.71 -8.34
C ARG A 805 46.84 25.69 -7.24
N VAL A 806 47.73 24.75 -7.52
CA VAL A 806 48.25 23.75 -6.58
C VAL A 806 49.70 24.09 -6.27
N LYS A 807 50.09 24.07 -4.99
CA LYS A 807 51.46 24.34 -4.56
C LYS A 807 52.29 23.06 -4.72
N SER A 808 53.39 23.15 -5.46
CA SER A 808 54.36 22.07 -5.61
C SER A 808 55.31 21.99 -4.41
N ALA A 809 56.05 20.88 -4.29
CA ALA A 809 57.06 20.69 -3.25
C ALA A 809 58.18 21.74 -3.28
N SER A 810 58.46 22.35 -4.45
CA SER A 810 59.41 23.46 -4.59
C SER A 810 58.84 24.82 -4.19
N GLY A 811 57.56 24.89 -3.83
CA GLY A 811 56.83 26.12 -3.50
C GLY A 811 56.22 26.84 -4.70
N ALA A 812 56.45 26.36 -5.93
CA ALA A 812 55.84 26.94 -7.13
C ALA A 812 54.34 26.66 -7.19
N LEU A 813 53.55 27.65 -7.62
CA LEU A 813 52.10 27.56 -7.78
C LEU A 813 51.75 27.23 -9.23
N ILE A 814 51.29 26.01 -9.48
CA ILE A 814 50.99 25.50 -10.83
C ILE A 814 49.47 25.52 -11.05
N PRO A 815 48.96 26.08 -12.15
CA PRO A 815 47.52 26.07 -12.45
C PRO A 815 47.03 24.65 -12.76
N MET A 816 45.76 24.39 -12.46
CA MET A 816 45.14 23.07 -12.67
C MET A 816 45.20 22.63 -14.14
N SER A 817 45.13 23.57 -15.10
CA SER A 817 45.28 23.28 -16.53
C SER A 817 46.60 22.61 -16.92
N ASP A 818 47.68 22.88 -16.16
CA ASP A 818 49.00 22.29 -16.40
C ASP A 818 49.14 20.91 -15.72
N LEU A 819 48.17 20.52 -14.88
CA LEU A 819 48.16 19.30 -14.09
C LEU A 819 47.11 18.28 -14.57
N ALA A 820 45.99 18.77 -15.12
CA ALA A 820 44.84 17.97 -15.48
C ALA A 820 44.12 18.53 -16.72
N THR A 821 43.44 17.67 -17.45
CA THR A 821 42.50 18.07 -18.50
C THR A 821 41.13 18.29 -17.86
N ILE A 822 40.55 19.47 -18.06
CA ILE A 822 39.26 19.84 -17.45
C ILE A 822 38.24 20.07 -18.57
N GLU A 823 37.20 19.24 -18.60
CA GLU A 823 36.18 19.34 -19.63
C GLU A 823 34.81 18.87 -19.14
N MET A 824 33.77 19.36 -19.81
CA MET A 824 32.40 18.92 -19.58
C MET A 824 32.17 17.64 -20.39
N ARG A 825 31.85 16.54 -19.70
CA ARG A 825 31.45 15.27 -20.32
C ARG A 825 30.06 14.89 -19.85
N GLU A 826 29.32 14.18 -20.68
CA GLU A 826 28.10 13.53 -20.24
C GLU A 826 28.42 12.22 -19.53
N GLY A 827 27.66 11.89 -18.50
CA GLY A 827 27.81 10.66 -17.74
C GLY A 827 26.48 10.17 -17.18
N PRO A 828 26.49 9.02 -16.48
CA PRO A 828 25.25 8.43 -16.01
C PRO A 828 24.63 9.27 -14.88
N LEU A 829 23.31 9.46 -14.88
CA LEU A 829 22.57 10.09 -13.77
C LEU A 829 22.46 9.14 -12.57
N ARG A 830 22.19 7.87 -12.85
CA ARG A 830 22.03 6.79 -11.86
C ARG A 830 22.40 5.45 -12.47
N ILE A 831 22.72 4.49 -11.62
CA ILE A 831 22.91 3.09 -11.99
C ILE A 831 21.99 2.25 -11.10
N SER A 832 21.10 1.50 -11.73
CA SER A 832 20.14 0.64 -11.05
C SER A 832 20.52 -0.83 -11.22
N ARG A 833 20.44 -1.60 -10.15
CA ARG A 833 20.80 -3.01 -10.15
C ARG A 833 19.78 -3.86 -9.42
N GLU A 834 19.62 -5.08 -9.88
CA GLU A 834 18.74 -6.08 -9.28
C GLU A 834 19.44 -7.44 -9.38
N GLN A 835 19.46 -8.19 -8.27
CA GLN A 835 20.18 -9.46 -8.15
C GLN A 835 21.65 -9.38 -8.62
N VAL A 836 22.35 -8.28 -8.27
CA VAL A 836 23.76 -8.04 -8.60
C VAL A 836 24.02 -7.86 -10.11
N LYS A 837 22.99 -7.54 -10.90
CA LYS A 837 23.10 -7.20 -12.32
C LYS A 837 22.56 -5.80 -12.58
N ARG A 838 23.19 -5.06 -13.48
CA ARG A 838 22.65 -3.76 -13.94
C ARG A 838 21.37 -3.99 -14.73
N ARG A 839 20.43 -3.06 -14.58
CA ARG A 839 19.16 -3.10 -15.30
C ARG A 839 18.65 -1.69 -15.57
N ILE A 840 17.88 -1.57 -16.64
CA ILE A 840 17.05 -0.41 -16.94
C ILE A 840 15.59 -0.87 -17.01
N TYR A 841 14.65 -0.08 -16.51
CA TYR A 841 13.23 -0.39 -16.70
C TYR A 841 12.53 0.58 -17.65
N ILE A 842 11.54 0.05 -18.36
CA ILE A 842 10.60 0.81 -19.19
C ILE A 842 9.24 0.69 -18.51
N GLY A 843 8.83 1.76 -17.82
CA GLY A 843 7.57 1.84 -17.09
C GLY A 843 6.44 2.37 -17.96
N PHE A 844 5.22 1.89 -17.73
CA PHE A 844 4.01 2.41 -18.38
C PHE A 844 2.76 2.08 -17.55
N ASN A 845 1.70 2.86 -17.74
CA ASN A 845 0.39 2.63 -17.15
C ASN A 845 -0.59 2.09 -18.20
N VAL A 846 -1.59 1.31 -17.76
CA VAL A 846 -2.60 0.74 -18.67
C VAL A 846 -3.94 1.44 -18.46
N VAL A 847 -4.44 2.14 -19.48
CA VAL A 847 -5.68 2.92 -19.41
C VAL A 847 -6.65 2.50 -20.49
N GLY A 848 -7.91 2.22 -20.11
CA GLY A 848 -8.98 1.88 -21.04
C GLY A 848 -8.88 0.48 -21.67
N ARG A 849 -7.99 -0.38 -21.16
CA ARG A 849 -7.81 -1.78 -21.57
C ARG A 849 -7.34 -2.61 -20.37
N ASP A 850 -7.27 -3.93 -20.53
CA ASP A 850 -6.81 -4.84 -19.49
C ASP A 850 -5.30 -5.08 -19.53
N ILE A 851 -4.69 -5.22 -18.35
CA ILE A 851 -3.24 -5.40 -18.18
C ILE A 851 -2.76 -6.67 -18.90
N GLY A 852 -3.47 -7.78 -18.73
CA GLY A 852 -3.09 -9.06 -19.34
C GLY A 852 -3.04 -9.01 -20.86
N GLY A 853 -4.07 -8.45 -21.51
CA GLY A 853 -4.14 -8.28 -22.95
C GLY A 853 -3.05 -7.37 -23.52
N VAL A 854 -2.73 -6.27 -22.83
CA VAL A 854 -1.65 -5.35 -23.23
C VAL A 854 -0.29 -6.02 -23.15
N VAL A 855 0.02 -6.73 -22.06
CA VAL A 855 1.30 -7.41 -21.88
C VAL A 855 1.46 -8.58 -22.87
N ASP A 856 0.40 -9.35 -23.13
CA ASP A 856 0.43 -10.46 -24.10
C ASP A 856 0.66 -9.95 -25.55
N GLU A 857 0.13 -8.77 -25.89
CA GLU A 857 0.43 -8.10 -27.16
C GLU A 857 1.88 -7.58 -27.20
N GLY A 858 2.33 -6.92 -26.13
CA GLY A 858 3.70 -6.41 -25.99
C GLY A 858 4.75 -7.51 -26.07
N ARG A 859 4.57 -8.62 -25.36
CA ARG A 859 5.47 -9.79 -25.37
C ARG A 859 5.59 -10.38 -26.78
N ARG A 860 4.49 -10.50 -27.53
CA ARG A 860 4.50 -10.98 -28.92
C ARG A 860 5.24 -10.03 -29.86
N LYS A 861 4.99 -8.72 -29.76
CA LYS A 861 5.66 -7.72 -30.60
C LYS A 861 7.15 -7.61 -30.30
N LEU A 862 7.54 -7.64 -29.01
CA LEU A 862 8.92 -7.53 -28.58
C LEU A 862 9.77 -8.69 -29.13
N VAL A 863 9.29 -9.94 -29.00
CA VAL A 863 9.98 -11.12 -29.55
C VAL A 863 10.09 -11.08 -31.07
N ALA A 864 9.11 -10.47 -31.76
CA ALA A 864 9.09 -10.41 -33.22
C ALA A 864 9.96 -9.29 -33.81
N GLN A 865 10.17 -8.18 -33.09
CA GLN A 865 10.75 -6.95 -33.65
C GLN A 865 12.06 -6.51 -32.99
N ILE A 866 12.33 -6.91 -31.75
CA ILE A 866 13.52 -6.47 -31.00
C ILE A 866 14.51 -7.62 -30.86
N TYR A 867 15.72 -7.44 -31.38
CA TYR A 867 16.84 -8.36 -31.18
C TYR A 867 17.70 -7.91 -29.99
N LEU A 868 17.93 -8.82 -29.03
CA LEU A 868 18.76 -8.58 -27.86
C LEU A 868 20.14 -9.23 -28.02
N PRO A 869 21.24 -8.53 -27.68
CA PRO A 869 22.59 -9.12 -27.66
C PRO A 869 22.74 -10.25 -26.64
N GLU A 870 23.81 -11.04 -26.77
CA GLU A 870 24.12 -12.12 -25.83
C GLU A 870 24.37 -11.57 -24.41
N GLY A 871 23.81 -12.24 -23.39
CA GLY A 871 23.85 -11.76 -22.00
C GLY A 871 22.72 -10.79 -21.62
N TYR A 872 21.97 -10.26 -22.59
CA TYR A 872 20.83 -9.38 -22.36
C TYR A 872 19.53 -10.17 -22.32
N HIS A 873 18.64 -9.81 -21.40
CA HIS A 873 17.33 -10.42 -21.31
C HIS A 873 16.31 -9.46 -20.72
N VAL A 874 15.04 -9.73 -21.03
CA VAL A 874 13.90 -8.92 -20.60
C VAL A 874 13.02 -9.73 -19.67
N THR A 875 12.59 -9.12 -18.58
CA THR A 875 11.51 -9.63 -17.74
C THR A 875 10.39 -8.61 -17.62
N TRP A 876 9.18 -9.07 -17.34
CA TRP A 876 8.03 -8.20 -17.08
C TRP A 876 7.85 -8.08 -15.57
N GLY A 877 7.65 -6.86 -15.09
CA GLY A 877 7.51 -6.52 -13.68
C GLY A 877 6.29 -5.62 -13.42
N GLY A 878 6.15 -5.19 -12.16
CA GLY A 878 5.02 -4.39 -11.69
C GLY A 878 3.82 -5.27 -11.28
N ALA A 879 2.62 -4.70 -11.32
CA ALA A 879 1.37 -5.37 -10.98
C ALA A 879 1.10 -6.62 -11.85
N PHE A 880 1.60 -6.66 -13.09
CA PHE A 880 1.48 -7.84 -13.95
C PHE A 880 2.20 -9.06 -13.36
N GLU A 881 3.38 -8.90 -12.75
CA GLU A 881 4.10 -10.02 -12.12
C GLU A 881 3.28 -10.60 -10.96
N ASN A 882 2.68 -9.73 -10.14
CA ASN A 882 1.79 -10.12 -9.06
C ASN A 882 0.54 -10.84 -9.60
N MET A 883 -0.01 -10.38 -10.73
CA MET A 883 -1.12 -11.04 -11.43
C MET A 883 -0.75 -12.45 -11.91
N GLU A 884 0.40 -12.61 -12.56
CA GLU A 884 0.86 -13.89 -13.09
C GLU A 884 1.08 -14.90 -11.96
N ARG A 885 1.69 -14.45 -10.86
CA ARG A 885 1.90 -15.25 -9.64
C ARG A 885 0.57 -15.67 -9.01
N ALA A 886 -0.36 -14.74 -8.82
CA ALA A 886 -1.67 -15.03 -8.24
C ALA A 886 -2.48 -16.01 -9.13
N ASN A 887 -2.48 -15.80 -10.45
CA ASN A 887 -3.17 -16.68 -11.39
C ASN A 887 -2.59 -18.10 -11.40
N ALA A 888 -1.26 -18.24 -11.39
CA ALA A 888 -0.60 -19.54 -11.31
C ALA A 888 -0.99 -20.29 -10.02
N ARG A 889 -1.10 -19.57 -8.90
CA ARG A 889 -1.52 -20.14 -7.63
C ARG A 889 -3.01 -20.52 -7.63
N LEU A 890 -3.89 -19.66 -8.14
CA LEU A 890 -5.33 -19.95 -8.26
C LEU A 890 -5.62 -21.17 -9.14
N LEU A 891 -4.82 -21.37 -10.19
CA LEU A 891 -4.92 -22.56 -11.07
C LEU A 891 -4.66 -23.86 -10.30
N ILE A 892 -3.86 -23.82 -9.24
CA ILE A 892 -3.59 -24.96 -8.34
C ILE A 892 -4.65 -25.03 -7.23
N VAL A 893 -4.97 -23.89 -6.62
CA VAL A 893 -5.86 -23.79 -5.47
C VAL A 893 -7.29 -24.20 -5.81
N VAL A 894 -7.88 -23.70 -6.90
CA VAL A 894 -9.28 -23.96 -7.26
C VAL A 894 -9.56 -25.46 -7.43
N PRO A 895 -8.75 -26.25 -8.18
CA PRO A 895 -8.94 -27.71 -8.26
C PRO A 895 -8.85 -28.42 -6.91
N ILE A 896 -7.93 -28.01 -6.03
CA ILE A 896 -7.80 -28.58 -4.68
C ILE A 896 -9.07 -28.30 -3.88
N THR A 897 -9.60 -27.07 -3.94
CA THR A 897 -10.86 -26.70 -3.28
C THR A 897 -12.01 -27.56 -3.78
N LEU A 898 -12.16 -27.72 -5.10
CA LEU A 898 -13.21 -28.54 -5.68
C LEU A 898 -13.08 -30.02 -5.28
N GLY A 899 -11.86 -30.54 -5.22
CA GLY A 899 -11.59 -31.90 -4.72
C GLY A 899 -11.94 -32.06 -3.23
N LEU A 900 -11.63 -31.08 -2.40
CA LEU A 900 -11.95 -31.08 -0.97
C LEU A 900 -13.47 -30.95 -0.73
N VAL A 901 -14.15 -30.11 -1.50
CA VAL A 901 -15.62 -30.01 -1.50
C VAL A 901 -16.24 -31.34 -1.94
N PHE A 902 -15.74 -31.96 -3.00
CA PHE A 902 -16.20 -33.28 -3.44
C PHE A 902 -16.05 -34.32 -2.33
N PHE A 903 -14.91 -34.34 -1.64
CA PHE A 903 -14.65 -35.23 -0.53
C PHE A 903 -15.61 -34.99 0.64
N LEU A 904 -15.85 -33.73 1.03
CA LEU A 904 -16.81 -33.39 2.08
C LEU A 904 -18.25 -33.76 1.70
N LEU A 905 -18.64 -33.57 0.44
CA LEU A 905 -19.94 -34.00 -0.07
C LEU A 905 -20.09 -35.51 -0.07
N PHE A 906 -19.04 -36.23 -0.50
CA PHE A 906 -19.00 -37.69 -0.42
C PHE A 906 -19.11 -38.17 1.02
N TRP A 907 -18.43 -37.51 1.96
CA TRP A 907 -18.52 -37.83 3.38
C TRP A 907 -19.91 -37.51 3.97
N ALA A 908 -20.54 -36.42 3.54
CA ALA A 908 -21.86 -36.02 4.02
C ALA A 908 -22.98 -36.95 3.54
N PHE A 909 -22.94 -37.40 2.28
CA PHE A 909 -23.99 -38.21 1.66
C PHE A 909 -23.66 -39.71 1.54
N HIS A 910 -22.42 -40.11 1.84
CA HIS A 910 -21.90 -41.47 1.63
C HIS A 910 -22.14 -42.04 0.22
N SER A 911 -22.31 -41.18 -0.79
CA SER A 911 -22.60 -41.57 -2.18
C SER A 911 -21.85 -40.70 -3.17
N LEU A 912 -21.05 -41.34 -4.04
CA LEU A 912 -20.37 -40.66 -5.14
C LEU A 912 -21.36 -40.02 -6.12
N ARG A 913 -22.57 -40.60 -6.27
CA ARG A 913 -23.57 -40.09 -7.22
C ARG A 913 -24.16 -38.77 -6.74
N TYR A 914 -24.52 -38.68 -5.44
CA TYR A 914 -25.02 -37.44 -4.87
C TYR A 914 -23.94 -36.34 -4.83
N ALA A 915 -22.70 -36.69 -4.49
CA ALA A 915 -21.58 -35.74 -4.53
C ALA A 915 -21.33 -35.20 -5.94
N THR A 916 -21.29 -36.08 -6.96
CA THR A 916 -21.12 -35.68 -8.37
C THR A 916 -22.27 -34.81 -8.85
N LEU A 917 -23.50 -35.12 -8.44
CA LEU A 917 -24.68 -34.37 -8.83
C LEU A 917 -24.67 -32.93 -8.31
N ILE A 918 -24.21 -32.72 -7.08
CA ILE A 918 -24.05 -31.38 -6.50
C ILE A 918 -22.94 -30.63 -7.22
N ILE A 919 -21.82 -31.28 -7.51
CA ILE A 919 -20.71 -30.64 -8.24
C ILE A 919 -21.08 -30.26 -9.67
N LEU A 920 -21.90 -31.06 -10.36
CA LEU A 920 -22.42 -30.70 -11.68
C LEU A 920 -23.27 -29.42 -11.68
N ASN A 921 -23.65 -28.90 -10.50
CA ASN A 921 -24.33 -27.62 -10.38
C ASN A 921 -23.38 -26.40 -10.51
N LEU A 922 -22.08 -26.57 -10.24
CA LEU A 922 -21.10 -25.49 -10.21
C LEU A 922 -20.94 -24.76 -11.56
N PRO A 923 -20.87 -25.43 -12.72
CA PRO A 923 -20.80 -24.74 -14.01
C PRO A 923 -21.98 -23.82 -14.30
N PHE A 924 -23.16 -24.09 -13.72
CA PHE A 924 -24.33 -23.22 -13.90
C PHE A 924 -24.21 -21.90 -13.15
N ALA A 925 -23.46 -21.89 -12.04
CA ALA A 925 -23.17 -20.68 -11.29
C ALA A 925 -22.18 -19.78 -12.05
N LEU A 926 -21.21 -20.36 -12.75
CA LEU A 926 -20.23 -19.61 -13.56
C LEU A 926 -20.89 -18.71 -14.62
N ILE A 927 -22.02 -19.14 -15.17
CA ILE A 927 -22.73 -18.43 -16.25
C ILE A 927 -23.03 -16.99 -15.86
N GLY A 928 -23.72 -16.82 -14.73
CA GLY A 928 -24.13 -15.50 -14.29
C GLY A 928 -22.97 -14.63 -13.83
N GLY A 929 -21.91 -15.22 -13.25
CA GLY A 929 -20.72 -14.48 -12.86
C GLY A 929 -19.97 -13.91 -14.07
N ILE A 930 -19.73 -14.72 -15.10
CA ILE A 930 -19.03 -14.28 -16.33
C ILE A 930 -19.87 -13.23 -17.06
N VAL A 931 -21.17 -13.47 -17.22
CA VAL A 931 -22.07 -12.52 -17.90
C VAL A 931 -22.18 -11.21 -17.12
N ALA A 932 -22.23 -11.26 -15.78
CA ALA A 932 -22.29 -10.05 -14.97
C ALA A 932 -21.02 -9.20 -15.07
N LEU A 933 -19.83 -9.81 -15.06
CA LEU A 933 -18.56 -9.09 -15.29
C LEU A 933 -18.53 -8.44 -16.68
N TRP A 934 -18.95 -9.17 -17.70
CA TRP A 934 -18.98 -8.65 -19.07
C TRP A 934 -19.97 -7.50 -19.23
N LEU A 935 -21.16 -7.59 -18.64
CA LEU A 935 -22.17 -6.51 -18.67
C LEU A 935 -21.78 -5.30 -17.82
N SER A 936 -21.08 -5.51 -16.70
CA SER A 936 -20.61 -4.42 -15.83
C SER A 936 -19.36 -3.73 -16.37
N GLY A 937 -18.71 -4.29 -17.40
CA GLY A 937 -17.44 -3.79 -17.94
C GLY A 937 -16.25 -4.02 -17.00
N GLN A 938 -16.38 -4.93 -16.03
CA GLN A 938 -15.32 -5.26 -15.08
C GLN A 938 -14.43 -6.38 -15.61
N TYR A 939 -13.17 -6.40 -15.16
CA TYR A 939 -12.20 -7.42 -15.54
C TYR A 939 -12.20 -8.60 -14.57
N LEU A 940 -11.68 -9.73 -15.05
CA LEU A 940 -11.34 -10.89 -14.23
C LEU A 940 -10.10 -10.55 -13.40
N SER A 941 -10.35 -10.21 -12.14
CA SER A 941 -9.34 -9.85 -11.13
C SER A 941 -9.27 -10.87 -9.99
N VAL A 942 -8.31 -10.71 -9.06
CA VAL A 942 -8.25 -11.56 -7.85
C VAL A 942 -9.53 -11.46 -7.01
N PRO A 943 -10.11 -10.25 -6.73
CA PRO A 943 -11.43 -10.14 -6.10
C PRO A 943 -12.55 -10.87 -6.84
N ALA A 944 -12.61 -10.75 -8.17
CA ALA A 944 -13.63 -11.44 -8.97
C ALA A 944 -13.48 -12.97 -8.88
N SER A 945 -12.25 -13.47 -8.87
CA SER A 945 -11.94 -14.89 -8.70
C SER A 945 -12.36 -15.42 -7.32
N ILE A 946 -12.18 -14.61 -6.27
CA ILE A 946 -12.69 -14.92 -4.93
C ILE A 946 -14.23 -14.96 -4.93
N GLY A 947 -14.89 -14.05 -5.65
CA GLY A 947 -16.35 -14.09 -5.84
C GLY A 947 -16.83 -15.38 -6.50
N PHE A 948 -16.09 -15.95 -7.46
CA PHE A 948 -16.41 -17.27 -8.03
C PHE A 948 -16.22 -18.40 -7.01
N ILE A 949 -15.16 -18.34 -6.19
CA ILE A 949 -14.90 -19.31 -5.12
C ILE A 949 -16.05 -19.28 -4.10
N GLU A 950 -16.46 -18.09 -3.65
CA GLU A 950 -17.62 -17.90 -2.77
C GLU A 950 -18.89 -18.49 -3.37
N LEU A 951 -19.16 -18.13 -4.63
CA LEU A 951 -20.31 -18.60 -5.38
C LEU A 951 -20.36 -20.14 -5.47
N PHE A 952 -19.21 -20.81 -5.56
CA PHE A 952 -19.14 -22.27 -5.52
C PHE A 952 -19.60 -22.83 -4.18
N GLY A 953 -19.18 -22.23 -3.07
CA GLY A 953 -19.64 -22.59 -1.73
C GLY A 953 -21.16 -22.45 -1.59
N LEU A 954 -21.71 -21.31 -2.03
CA LEU A 954 -23.14 -21.02 -2.00
C LEU A 954 -23.96 -21.98 -2.88
N ALA A 955 -23.50 -22.25 -4.11
CA ALA A 955 -24.16 -23.16 -5.03
C ALA A 955 -24.20 -24.61 -4.49
N VAL A 956 -23.12 -25.03 -3.84
CA VAL A 956 -23.02 -26.34 -3.19
C VAL A 956 -23.94 -26.41 -1.98
N GLY A 957 -23.95 -25.38 -1.12
CA GLY A 957 -24.85 -25.28 0.04
C GLY A 957 -26.32 -25.45 -0.33
N ASN A 958 -26.78 -24.72 -1.35
CA ASN A 958 -28.14 -24.83 -1.89
C ASN A 958 -28.45 -26.24 -2.42
N GLY A 959 -27.49 -26.88 -3.10
CA GLY A 959 -27.62 -28.25 -3.60
C GLY A 959 -27.78 -29.29 -2.47
N ILE A 960 -26.99 -29.18 -1.40
CA ILE A 960 -27.02 -30.10 -0.24
C ILE A 960 -28.41 -30.11 0.39
N VAL A 961 -28.95 -28.93 0.68
CA VAL A 961 -30.23 -28.78 1.40
C VAL A 961 -31.39 -29.33 0.57
N LEU A 962 -31.38 -29.11 -0.75
CA LEU A 962 -32.42 -29.62 -1.65
C LEU A 962 -32.38 -31.15 -1.78
N ILE A 963 -31.19 -31.73 -2.00
CA ILE A 963 -31.03 -33.18 -2.17
C ILE A 963 -31.29 -33.94 -0.87
N SER A 964 -30.79 -33.44 0.27
CA SER A 964 -31.03 -34.04 1.58
C SER A 964 -32.54 -34.17 1.85
N TYR A 965 -33.33 -33.15 1.50
CA TYR A 965 -34.77 -33.19 1.69
C TYR A 965 -35.50 -34.13 0.72
N ILE A 966 -35.05 -34.21 -0.55
CA ILE A 966 -35.60 -35.18 -1.50
C ILE A 966 -35.29 -36.61 -1.02
N ASN A 967 -34.08 -36.86 -0.52
CA ASN A 967 -33.68 -38.16 0.04
C ASN A 967 -34.51 -38.52 1.28
N GLN A 968 -34.75 -37.57 2.19
CA GLN A 968 -35.63 -37.76 3.35
C GLN A 968 -37.04 -38.20 2.92
N LEU A 969 -37.65 -37.52 1.94
CA LEU A 969 -38.97 -37.88 1.42
C LEU A 969 -39.00 -39.27 0.76
N ARG A 970 -37.90 -39.68 0.11
CA ARG A 970 -37.77 -41.04 -0.44
C ARG A 970 -37.62 -42.09 0.67
N HIS A 971 -36.91 -41.79 1.74
CA HIS A 971 -36.82 -42.66 2.92
C HIS A 971 -38.15 -42.81 3.65
N GLU A 972 -38.99 -41.78 3.63
CA GLU A 972 -40.37 -41.81 4.12
C GLU A 972 -41.33 -42.59 3.18
N GLY A 973 -40.82 -43.17 2.09
CA GLY A 973 -41.57 -44.09 1.22
C GLY A 973 -42.23 -43.46 -0.01
N LYS A 974 -41.98 -42.17 -0.31
CA LYS A 974 -42.57 -41.52 -1.50
C LYS A 974 -41.90 -41.96 -2.80
N GLN A 975 -42.68 -42.08 -3.88
CA GLN A 975 -42.13 -42.30 -5.23
C GLN A 975 -41.20 -41.16 -5.64
N THR A 976 -40.16 -41.46 -6.43
CA THR A 976 -39.10 -40.50 -6.80
C THR A 976 -39.62 -39.22 -7.43
N ASP A 977 -40.57 -39.29 -8.36
CA ASP A 977 -41.13 -38.10 -9.03
C ASP A 977 -41.95 -37.25 -8.06
N GLU A 978 -42.73 -37.89 -7.18
CA GLU A 978 -43.52 -37.21 -6.15
C GLU A 978 -42.62 -36.59 -5.08
N ALA A 979 -41.53 -37.28 -4.70
CA ALA A 979 -40.52 -36.79 -3.77
C ALA A 979 -39.78 -35.57 -4.33
N ILE A 980 -39.44 -35.57 -5.63
CA ILE A 980 -38.82 -34.42 -6.30
C ILE A 980 -39.78 -33.22 -6.30
N VAL A 981 -41.03 -33.40 -6.76
CA VAL A 981 -42.01 -32.30 -6.85
C VAL A 981 -42.34 -31.74 -5.47
N THR A 982 -42.56 -32.61 -4.49
CA THR A 982 -42.85 -32.20 -3.11
C THR A 982 -41.64 -31.52 -2.47
N GLY A 983 -40.45 -32.10 -2.64
CA GLY A 983 -39.21 -31.54 -2.11
C GLY A 983 -38.90 -30.16 -2.67
N CYS A 984 -39.00 -29.99 -3.99
CA CYS A 984 -38.80 -28.71 -4.66
C CYS A 984 -39.86 -27.67 -4.26
N SER A 985 -41.13 -28.06 -4.14
CA SER A 985 -42.21 -27.16 -3.71
C SER A 985 -42.00 -26.65 -2.28
N LEU A 986 -41.57 -27.53 -1.37
CA LEU A 986 -41.33 -27.17 0.02
C LEU A 986 -40.03 -26.38 0.21
N ARG A 987 -39.02 -26.60 -0.63
CA ARG A 987 -37.73 -25.88 -0.59
C ARG A 987 -37.70 -24.58 -1.39
N LEU A 988 -38.67 -24.34 -2.28
CA LEU A 988 -38.73 -23.12 -3.11
C LEU A 988 -38.63 -21.85 -2.26
N ARG A 989 -39.41 -21.74 -1.18
CA ARG A 989 -39.42 -20.55 -0.32
C ARG A 989 -38.09 -20.36 0.42
N PRO A 990 -37.55 -21.35 1.15
CA PRO A 990 -36.22 -21.22 1.77
C PRO A 990 -35.12 -20.87 0.77
N VAL A 991 -34.99 -21.60 -0.34
CA VAL A 991 -33.90 -21.40 -1.32
C VAL A 991 -33.95 -20.03 -1.97
N VAL A 992 -35.13 -19.55 -2.35
CA VAL A 992 -35.26 -18.20 -2.94
C VAL A 992 -35.05 -17.12 -1.88
N MET A 993 -35.46 -17.36 -0.63
CA MET A 993 -35.22 -16.41 0.46
C MET A 993 -33.73 -16.26 0.72
N THR A 994 -32.98 -17.36 0.87
CA THR A 994 -31.51 -17.35 1.02
C THR A 994 -30.85 -16.64 -0.16
N MET A 995 -31.30 -16.89 -1.39
CA MET A 995 -30.78 -16.18 -2.56
C MET A 995 -31.04 -14.67 -2.49
N MET A 996 -32.26 -14.26 -2.13
CA MET A 996 -32.63 -12.85 -2.01
C MET A 996 -31.89 -12.14 -0.87
N THR A 997 -31.65 -12.81 0.26
CA THR A 997 -30.90 -12.21 1.37
C THR A 997 -29.44 -11.99 1.00
N THR A 998 -28.78 -12.96 0.35
CA THR A 998 -27.40 -12.77 -0.10
C THR A 998 -27.32 -11.74 -1.21
N LEU A 999 -28.23 -11.78 -2.20
CA LEU A 999 -28.26 -10.81 -3.29
C LEU A 999 -28.48 -9.38 -2.79
N LEU A 1000 -29.47 -9.15 -1.92
CA LEU A 1000 -29.76 -7.83 -1.39
C LEU A 1000 -28.80 -7.40 -0.27
N GLY A 1001 -28.16 -8.34 0.42
CA GLY A 1001 -27.09 -8.06 1.38
C GLY A 1001 -25.83 -7.52 0.70
N LEU A 1002 -25.50 -8.04 -0.48
CA LEU A 1002 -24.34 -7.63 -1.28
C LEU A 1002 -24.63 -6.48 -2.26
N LEU A 1003 -25.90 -6.22 -2.56
CA LEU A 1003 -26.29 -5.19 -3.53
C LEU A 1003 -25.75 -3.78 -3.20
N PRO A 1004 -25.79 -3.29 -1.94
CA PRO A 1004 -25.19 -2.00 -1.60
C PRO A 1004 -23.69 -1.95 -1.92
N LEU A 1005 -22.98 -3.06 -1.74
CA LEU A 1005 -21.54 -3.16 -2.01
C LEU A 1005 -21.23 -3.07 -3.50
N ALA A 1006 -22.06 -3.70 -4.33
CA ALA A 1006 -21.91 -3.65 -5.79
C ALA A 1006 -22.23 -2.26 -6.37
N LEU A 1007 -23.05 -1.47 -5.69
CA LEU A 1007 -23.49 -0.14 -6.13
C LEU A 1007 -22.76 1.03 -5.43
N ALA A 1008 -22.03 0.76 -4.36
CA ALA A 1008 -21.34 1.80 -3.58
C ALA A 1008 -20.37 2.59 -4.46
N GLN A 1009 -20.42 3.92 -4.39
CA GLN A 1009 -19.58 4.84 -5.19
C GLN A 1009 -18.51 5.58 -4.34
N GLY A 1010 -18.38 5.22 -3.07
CA GLY A 1010 -17.40 5.81 -2.16
C GLY A 1010 -16.01 5.17 -2.26
N ILE A 1011 -15.02 5.83 -1.67
CA ILE A 1011 -13.65 5.34 -1.55
C ILE A 1011 -13.65 3.95 -0.91
N GLY A 1012 -12.94 2.98 -1.50
CA GLY A 1012 -12.84 1.63 -0.97
C GLY A 1012 -13.74 0.61 -1.68
N ALA A 1013 -14.75 1.07 -2.42
CA ALA A 1013 -15.73 0.19 -3.05
C ALA A 1013 -15.15 -0.58 -4.26
N GLU A 1014 -14.13 -0.03 -4.92
CA GLU A 1014 -13.55 -0.56 -6.17
C GLU A 1014 -13.06 -2.00 -6.02
N VAL A 1015 -12.49 -2.36 -4.86
CA VAL A 1015 -11.98 -3.72 -4.63
C VAL A 1015 -13.12 -4.72 -4.38
N GLN A 1016 -14.22 -4.28 -3.77
CA GLN A 1016 -15.33 -5.15 -3.39
C GLN A 1016 -16.37 -5.32 -4.51
N ARG A 1017 -16.51 -4.34 -5.41
CA ARG A 1017 -17.48 -4.38 -6.51
C ARG A 1017 -17.33 -5.62 -7.41
N PRO A 1018 -16.16 -6.01 -7.94
CA PRO A 1018 -16.04 -7.17 -8.82
C PRO A 1018 -16.44 -8.47 -8.14
N LEU A 1019 -16.08 -8.62 -6.86
CA LEU A 1019 -16.48 -9.76 -6.05
C LEU A 1019 -18.01 -9.81 -5.93
N ALA A 1020 -18.64 -8.71 -5.49
CA ALA A 1020 -20.09 -8.64 -5.30
C ALA A 1020 -20.86 -8.85 -6.62
N THR A 1021 -20.37 -8.30 -7.73
CA THR A 1021 -20.97 -8.46 -9.06
C THR A 1021 -20.97 -9.92 -9.52
N VAL A 1022 -19.86 -10.65 -9.32
CA VAL A 1022 -19.77 -12.08 -9.64
C VAL A 1022 -20.76 -12.89 -8.80
N VAL A 1023 -20.80 -12.65 -7.48
CA VAL A 1023 -21.69 -13.39 -6.58
C VAL A 1023 -23.15 -13.10 -6.90
N ILE A 1024 -23.54 -11.84 -7.12
CA ILE A 1024 -24.93 -11.47 -7.45
C ILE A 1024 -25.39 -12.11 -8.76
N GLY A 1025 -24.60 -11.96 -9.83
CA GLY A 1025 -24.95 -12.54 -11.14
C GLY A 1025 -24.96 -14.07 -11.10
N GLY A 1026 -23.94 -14.64 -10.48
CA GLY A 1026 -23.77 -16.08 -10.31
C GLY A 1026 -24.89 -16.71 -9.49
N LEU A 1027 -25.29 -16.10 -8.38
CA LEU A 1027 -26.32 -16.63 -7.49
C LEU A 1027 -27.70 -16.62 -8.16
N PHE A 1028 -28.02 -15.57 -8.92
CA PHE A 1028 -29.26 -15.50 -9.69
C PHE A 1028 -29.39 -16.68 -10.67
N THR A 1029 -28.34 -16.91 -11.48
CA THR A 1029 -28.31 -18.02 -12.44
C THR A 1029 -28.22 -19.39 -11.76
N SER A 1030 -27.38 -19.51 -10.74
CA SER A 1030 -27.22 -20.72 -9.93
C SER A 1030 -28.55 -21.15 -9.30
N THR A 1031 -29.27 -20.27 -8.61
CA THR A 1031 -30.55 -20.63 -7.98
C THR A 1031 -31.63 -20.99 -9.01
N ALA A 1032 -31.73 -20.24 -10.11
CA ALA A 1032 -32.68 -20.54 -11.18
C ALA A 1032 -32.41 -21.93 -11.79
N LEU A 1033 -31.16 -22.23 -12.10
CA LEU A 1033 -30.74 -23.50 -12.70
C LEU A 1033 -30.73 -24.63 -11.67
N THR A 1034 -30.46 -24.37 -10.39
CA THR A 1034 -30.56 -25.37 -9.31
C THR A 1034 -32.01 -25.86 -9.16
N LEU A 1035 -33.00 -24.97 -9.22
CA LEU A 1035 -34.40 -25.35 -9.09
C LEU A 1035 -34.95 -26.05 -10.36
N VAL A 1036 -34.33 -25.86 -11.52
CA VAL A 1036 -34.80 -26.42 -12.80
C VAL A 1036 -34.00 -27.65 -13.22
N VAL A 1037 -32.68 -27.53 -13.29
CA VAL A 1037 -31.75 -28.54 -13.82
C VAL A 1037 -31.42 -29.62 -12.80
N LEU A 1038 -31.22 -29.26 -11.52
CA LEU A 1038 -30.88 -30.24 -10.47
C LEU A 1038 -31.95 -31.34 -10.32
N PRO A 1039 -33.27 -31.06 -10.34
CA PRO A 1039 -34.31 -32.10 -10.33
C PRO A 1039 -34.24 -33.05 -11.53
N ALA A 1040 -33.93 -32.52 -12.72
CA ALA A 1040 -33.80 -33.32 -13.94
C ALA A 1040 -32.57 -34.23 -13.89
N LEU A 1041 -31.44 -33.73 -13.36
CA LEU A 1041 -30.23 -34.50 -13.09
C LEU A 1041 -30.47 -35.56 -12.01
N TYR A 1042 -31.18 -35.22 -10.94
CA TYR A 1042 -31.47 -36.12 -9.81
C TYR A 1042 -32.21 -37.36 -10.29
N ARG A 1043 -33.23 -37.21 -11.12
CA ARG A 1043 -33.96 -38.37 -11.67
C ARG A 1043 -33.08 -39.32 -12.50
N ARG A 1044 -32.00 -38.83 -13.12
CA ARG A 1044 -31.11 -39.64 -13.99
C ARG A 1044 -29.96 -40.30 -13.21
N LEU A 1045 -29.43 -39.60 -12.21
CA LEU A 1045 -28.21 -39.99 -11.48
C LEU A 1045 -28.48 -40.53 -10.07
N ALA A 1046 -29.68 -40.32 -9.50
CA ALA A 1046 -30.02 -40.84 -8.18
C ALA A 1046 -30.03 -42.37 -8.14
N GLU A 1047 -29.72 -42.94 -6.98
CA GLU A 1047 -29.69 -44.38 -6.77
C GLU A 1047 -31.10 -44.99 -6.88
N LYS A 1048 -31.20 -46.17 -7.50
CA LYS A 1048 -32.47 -46.89 -7.75
C LYS A 1048 -33.12 -47.36 -6.45
N GLU A 1049 -32.33 -47.69 -5.43
CA GLU A 1049 -32.77 -47.96 -4.06
C GLU A 1049 -32.26 -46.85 -3.14
N ALA A 1050 -33.09 -46.38 -2.21
CA ALA A 1050 -32.63 -45.44 -1.18
C ALA A 1050 -31.81 -46.26 -0.16
N GLY A 1051 -30.48 -46.26 -0.29
CA GLY A 1051 -29.61 -46.94 0.66
C GLY A 1051 -29.91 -46.45 2.07
N LYS A 1052 -30.25 -47.37 3.00
CA LYS A 1052 -30.47 -47.03 4.41
C LYS A 1052 -29.28 -46.20 4.89
N GLU A 1053 -29.49 -44.94 5.26
CA GLU A 1053 -28.56 -44.24 6.14
C GLU A 1053 -28.49 -45.04 7.45
N TYR A 1054 -27.54 -45.96 7.55
CA TYR A 1054 -27.13 -46.50 8.82
C TYR A 1054 -26.42 -45.38 9.55
N ALA A 1055 -27.10 -44.76 10.51
CA ALA A 1055 -26.40 -44.04 11.56
C ALA A 1055 -25.55 -45.06 12.34
N PRO A 1056 -24.21 -44.91 12.42
CA PRO A 1056 -23.47 -45.59 13.46
C PRO A 1056 -23.94 -45.05 14.82
N GLU A 1057 -24.07 -45.93 15.82
CA GLU A 1057 -24.47 -45.57 17.20
C GLU A 1057 -23.49 -44.63 17.93
N TRP A 1058 -22.43 -44.18 17.27
CA TRP A 1058 -21.42 -43.27 17.81
C TRP A 1058 -21.15 -42.15 16.80
N VAL A 1059 -21.78 -40.98 16.98
CA VAL A 1059 -21.32 -39.58 16.72
C VAL A 1059 -22.43 -38.56 17.02
#